data_AF-A0A3M7J1N2-F1
#
_entry.id   AF-A0A3M7J1N2-F1
#
_cell.length_a   1.000
_cell.length_b   1.000
_cell.length_c   1.000
_cell.angle_alpha   90.00
_cell.angle_beta   90.00
_cell.angle_gamma   90.00
#
_symmetry.space_group_name_H-M   'P 1'
#
loop_
_entity.id
_entity.type
_entity.pdbx_description
1 polymer ?
#
loop_
_entity_poly.entity_id
_entity_poly.type
_entity_poly.pdbx_seq_one_letter_code
_entity_poly.pdbx_strand_id
1 'polypeptide(L)'
;MKWPFRLLCSLGSICSVVCSSQTPLVTTDYPDFSFSEEWQVLGPFQIGTREATWGADPLEALGGFRSLEYDDQATFRSSLASNGTVRWSTTSARLSESETGLAIAELSVSFPQADWNALKLVYGWAALQWQGWARGRINFPSAKTLALRVEHIMELWIDGEQYFGGDFYGYGRSALTLHLLPGEHRIDLRLVRDVRAMGGVGEPKLDLLLKLGESSGWLSPVLADETDEDSGILISDLVGDKNGPLASPYASATLRNDASHDIYIQGVEATHNQCEAELLDSPLKLIPGQTRPVGLKIACVPPAVEFGPIMLTFSYSVEGISEVQFLTIFGLPRERGLYEPQKLTYLHPSGIVSYAVIRPPSPHSQCKERNASLPILLQLHGAGLEADSRQVRHSLDEVPDLCAWVLFPTGVTPWSGDDWHTWGFADVEAAIAAIPEWIEQVGWSGPGVDTDRWLVSGHSNGGQGTWYALTHRPDKIIAAAPVSGYSSIQNYVPYTFWRTTDPGKDAVIQISLNSYRHELLLENAKGITILQQHGSEDDNVPPYHSRLLSELLEQAGVATEYHEMPGKPHWWDGVMTTKPLKNFYHRILDAPLKSYTLAQNNDFVVVSTGQGDMSPKNGVSILSTTTPGQLAKIHVIFDPHTKECSLSSSNVVALQLSENFNDCNAIRIDGQQLSESFSISTKGLLLLKEENVWQIVHNSQLPVRQASQQGGMNAVLKSKGPFFITYLSHPAKKIALQISRNVCQYFAADTVITDDYNQSLGARTSNLITVAVGSDLTGILDGADFPIKVFHDHLEILDQEVHSYGSHRGLAAAFVRPLPNGRLDLVLWGVDEESLAIAARLAPLMTGTGQPDFVVADRSMLWKGLEGTLALGFFDDSWNVSRNSCFS
;
A
#
# COMPACT_ATOMS: atom_id res chain seq x y z
N MET A 1 34.55 -6.07 -11.87
CA MET A 1 35.93 -6.00 -12.42
C MET A 1 36.64 -4.84 -11.69
N LYS A 2 37.59 -5.15 -10.78
CA LYS A 2 38.26 -4.17 -9.89
C LYS A 2 39.42 -3.48 -10.63
N TRP A 3 39.55 -2.16 -10.54
CA TRP A 3 40.76 -1.42 -10.93
C TRP A 3 41.17 -0.41 -9.83
N PRO A 4 42.48 -0.15 -9.63
CA PRO A 4 43.03 0.21 -8.33
C PRO A 4 43.61 1.64 -8.24
N PHE A 5 43.73 2.10 -7.00
CA PHE A 5 44.46 3.29 -6.56
C PHE A 5 45.92 3.33 -7.03
N ARG A 6 46.42 4.54 -7.33
CA ARG A 6 47.85 4.89 -7.26
C ARG A 6 48.05 6.22 -6.53
N LEU A 7 48.81 6.14 -5.43
CA LEU A 7 49.49 7.24 -4.75
C LEU A 7 50.60 7.82 -5.64
N LEU A 8 50.81 9.13 -5.57
CA LEU A 8 52.12 9.76 -5.76
C LEU A 8 52.16 11.12 -5.03
N CYS A 9 53.02 11.18 -4.01
CA CYS A 9 53.44 12.41 -3.34
C CYS A 9 54.56 13.09 -4.15
N SER A 10 54.58 14.43 -4.16
CA SER A 10 55.82 15.21 -4.20
C SER A 10 55.64 16.59 -3.56
N LEU A 11 56.63 16.96 -2.74
CA LEU A 11 56.73 18.10 -1.83
C LEU A 11 56.90 19.48 -2.50
N GLY A 12 56.50 20.55 -1.79
CA GLY A 12 56.83 21.95 -2.13
C GLY A 12 56.31 23.03 -1.16
N SER A 13 56.95 23.12 0.01
CA SER A 13 57.06 24.19 1.02
C SER A 13 56.27 25.53 1.00
N ILE A 14 55.63 25.79 2.16
CA ILE A 14 55.77 26.93 3.12
C ILE A 14 54.98 28.22 2.85
N CYS A 15 53.90 28.40 3.63
CA CYS A 15 53.68 29.52 4.57
C CYS A 15 52.31 29.35 5.27
N SER A 16 52.28 28.60 6.37
CA SER A 16 51.09 28.44 7.22
C SER A 16 51.27 29.21 8.52
N VAL A 17 50.46 30.27 8.68
CA VAL A 17 50.24 30.97 9.93
C VAL A 17 49.63 29.98 10.92
N VAL A 18 50.28 29.82 12.06
CA VAL A 18 49.84 29.00 13.20
C VAL A 18 48.60 29.66 13.80
N CYS A 19 47.42 29.14 13.48
CA CYS A 19 46.25 29.23 14.35
C CYS A 19 46.10 27.89 15.07
N SER A 20 46.39 27.91 16.37
CA SER A 20 46.08 26.82 17.29
C SER A 20 44.56 26.71 17.43
N SER A 21 43.92 25.96 16.53
CA SER A 21 42.63 25.33 16.83
C SER A 21 42.95 23.99 17.47
N GLN A 22 42.85 23.92 18.81
CA GLN A 22 42.61 22.64 19.46
C GLN A 22 41.28 22.13 18.91
N THR A 23 41.35 21.19 17.97
CA THR A 23 40.22 20.31 17.69
C THR A 23 39.88 19.62 19.01
N PRO A 24 38.64 19.72 19.51
CA PRO A 24 38.25 18.85 20.60
C PRO A 24 38.46 17.42 20.10
N LEU A 25 39.16 16.60 20.87
CA LEU A 25 39.09 15.16 20.70
C LEU A 25 37.61 14.81 20.75
N VAL A 26 37.04 14.43 19.61
CA VAL A 26 35.79 13.68 19.58
C VAL A 26 36.16 12.35 20.24
N THR A 27 35.87 12.23 21.53
CA THR A 27 35.69 10.93 22.14
C THR A 27 34.55 10.30 21.37
N THR A 28 34.85 9.28 20.58
CA THR A 28 33.83 8.36 20.08
C THR A 28 33.28 7.67 21.33
N ASP A 29 32.28 8.28 21.96
CA ASP A 29 31.54 7.66 23.04
C ASP A 29 30.74 6.53 22.41
N TYR A 30 31.25 5.31 22.61
CA TYR A 30 30.56 4.08 22.23
C TYR A 30 29.14 4.11 22.81
N PRO A 31 28.11 3.66 22.08
CA PRO A 31 26.77 3.55 22.66
C PRO A 31 26.85 2.64 23.88
N ASP A 32 26.27 3.09 24.99
CA ASP A 32 26.28 2.32 26.23
C ASP A 32 25.30 1.12 26.19
N PHE A 33 24.48 1.02 25.14
CA PHE A 33 23.53 -0.06 24.91
C PHE A 33 23.96 -0.99 23.77
N SER A 34 23.52 -2.26 23.82
CA SER A 34 23.88 -3.28 22.81
C SER A 34 22.85 -4.39 22.69
N PHE A 35 22.87 -5.11 21.57
CA PHE A 35 22.18 -6.39 21.41
C PHE A 35 23.06 -7.55 21.89
N SER A 36 22.45 -8.67 22.27
CA SER A 36 23.19 -9.92 22.51
C SER A 36 23.76 -10.48 21.21
N GLU A 37 24.97 -11.07 21.28
CA GLU A 37 25.56 -11.78 20.15
C GLU A 37 24.86 -13.12 19.90
N GLU A 38 24.58 -13.89 20.96
CA GLU A 38 23.91 -15.19 20.84
C GLU A 38 22.38 -15.03 20.85
N TRP A 39 21.72 -15.68 19.87
CA TRP A 39 20.27 -15.71 19.71
C TRP A 39 19.77 -17.15 19.67
N GLN A 40 18.67 -17.41 20.37
CA GLN A 40 17.99 -18.70 20.41
C GLN A 40 16.94 -18.73 19.30
N VAL A 41 16.89 -19.81 18.52
CA VAL A 41 15.99 -19.94 17.37
C VAL A 41 15.14 -21.20 17.50
N LEU A 42 13.86 -21.10 17.14
CA LEU A 42 12.95 -22.24 17.09
C LEU A 42 12.14 -22.23 15.78
N GLY A 43 12.28 -23.30 14.98
CA GLY A 43 11.60 -23.45 13.70
C GLY A 43 12.27 -24.51 12.80
N PRO A 44 11.87 -24.63 11.52
CA PRO A 44 10.81 -23.88 10.86
C PRO A 44 9.45 -24.51 11.14
N PHE A 45 8.40 -23.69 11.14
CA PHE A 45 7.01 -24.11 11.14
C PHE A 45 6.32 -23.70 9.85
N GLN A 46 5.32 -24.49 9.44
CA GLN A 46 4.51 -24.19 8.26
C GLN A 46 3.77 -22.86 8.43
N ILE A 47 3.77 -22.08 7.36
CA ILE A 47 2.91 -20.92 7.18
C ILE A 47 2.59 -20.77 5.70
N GLY A 48 1.37 -20.34 5.40
CA GLY A 48 0.96 -20.00 4.05
C GLY A 48 1.19 -18.53 3.68
N THR A 49 0.94 -18.19 2.42
CA THR A 49 1.16 -16.84 1.87
C THR A 49 0.27 -15.85 2.60
N ARG A 50 0.84 -14.81 3.22
CA ARG A 50 0.10 -13.80 4.01
C ARG A 50 -0.71 -14.33 5.20
N GLU A 51 -0.59 -15.60 5.56
CA GLU A 51 -1.37 -16.20 6.65
C GLU A 51 -1.01 -15.61 8.03
N ALA A 52 0.19 -15.03 8.17
CA ALA A 52 0.66 -14.45 9.42
C ALA A 52 -0.29 -13.40 10.00
N THR A 53 -0.97 -12.63 9.14
CA THR A 53 -1.99 -11.62 9.53
C THR A 53 -3.19 -12.27 10.23
N TRP A 54 -3.51 -13.52 9.90
CA TRP A 54 -4.52 -14.34 10.58
C TRP A 54 -4.00 -14.97 11.87
N GLY A 55 -2.75 -14.68 12.23
CA GLY A 55 -2.16 -15.02 13.51
C GLY A 55 -1.56 -16.41 13.64
N ALA A 56 -1.76 -17.28 12.66
CA ALA A 56 -1.50 -18.73 12.68
C ALA A 56 -0.10 -19.18 13.18
N ASP A 57 0.17 -19.20 14.49
CA ASP A 57 1.39 -19.72 15.11
C ASP A 57 1.13 -21.08 15.81
N PRO A 58 1.78 -22.19 15.41
CA PRO A 58 1.65 -23.48 16.10
C PRO A 58 1.93 -23.45 17.59
N LEU A 59 2.83 -22.59 18.04
CA LEU A 59 3.28 -22.58 19.43
C LEU A 59 2.21 -22.01 20.37
N GLU A 60 1.23 -21.27 19.85
CA GLU A 60 0.09 -20.76 20.61
C GLU A 60 -0.79 -21.90 21.16
N ALA A 61 -0.81 -23.08 20.51
CA ALA A 61 -1.44 -24.28 21.07
C ALA A 61 -0.72 -24.85 22.31
N LEU A 62 0.52 -24.41 22.57
CA LEU A 62 1.37 -24.80 23.70
C LEU A 62 1.52 -23.68 24.74
N GLY A 63 0.70 -22.63 24.66
CA GLY A 63 0.78 -21.44 25.53
C GLY A 63 1.57 -20.27 24.94
N GLY A 64 1.99 -20.38 23.67
CA GLY A 64 2.74 -19.35 22.94
C GLY A 64 4.25 -19.47 23.13
N PHE A 65 5.03 -18.92 22.20
CA PHE A 65 6.50 -18.96 22.30
C PHE A 65 7.04 -18.34 23.61
N ARG A 66 6.32 -17.36 24.14
CA ARG A 66 6.66 -16.62 25.36
C ARG A 66 6.62 -17.46 26.63
N SER A 67 5.85 -18.55 26.65
CA SER A 67 5.79 -19.48 27.80
C SER A 67 6.86 -20.57 27.72
N LEU A 68 7.62 -20.63 26.63
CA LEU A 68 8.68 -21.60 26.43
C LEU A 68 10.02 -21.03 26.89
N GLU A 69 10.81 -21.87 27.53
CA GLU A 69 12.22 -21.60 27.84
C GLU A 69 13.12 -22.42 26.90
N TYR A 70 14.34 -21.93 26.70
CA TYR A 70 15.30 -22.62 25.84
C TYR A 70 15.68 -24.00 26.43
N ASP A 71 15.44 -25.04 25.65
CA ASP A 71 15.79 -26.43 25.96
C ASP A 71 16.17 -27.15 24.67
N ASP A 72 17.45 -27.44 24.48
CA ASP A 72 17.97 -28.08 23.26
C ASP A 72 17.49 -29.53 23.08
N GLN A 73 16.88 -30.14 24.11
CA GLN A 73 16.26 -31.46 24.05
C GLN A 73 14.75 -31.41 23.78
N ALA A 74 14.10 -30.26 23.98
CA ALA A 74 12.68 -30.10 23.71
C ALA A 74 12.39 -30.27 22.21
N THR A 75 11.30 -30.98 21.90
CA THR A 75 10.90 -31.27 20.52
C THR A 75 9.50 -30.74 20.24
N PHE A 76 9.34 -30.15 19.05
CA PHE A 76 8.09 -29.56 18.58
C PHE A 76 7.72 -30.14 17.23
N ARG A 77 6.43 -30.28 16.94
CA ARG A 77 5.96 -30.83 15.67
C ARG A 77 6.04 -29.79 14.56
N SER A 78 6.58 -30.18 13.41
CA SER A 78 6.59 -29.37 12.19
C SER A 78 6.45 -30.27 10.97
N SER A 79 5.58 -29.88 10.03
CA SER A 79 5.42 -30.57 8.74
C SER A 79 6.58 -30.29 7.76
N LEU A 80 7.41 -29.29 8.03
CA LEU A 80 8.52 -28.89 7.14
C LEU A 80 9.83 -29.64 7.42
N ALA A 81 10.01 -30.13 8.65
CA ALA A 81 11.26 -30.71 9.08
C ALA A 81 11.31 -32.23 8.88
N SER A 82 12.52 -32.74 8.62
CA SER A 82 12.81 -34.18 8.65
C SER A 82 12.32 -34.81 9.96
N ASN A 83 11.73 -36.02 9.89
CA ASN A 83 11.10 -36.72 11.04
C ASN A 83 9.89 -35.99 11.67
N GLY A 84 9.39 -34.91 11.05
CA GLY A 84 8.23 -34.18 11.53
C GLY A 84 8.44 -33.43 12.84
N THR A 85 9.69 -33.15 13.20
CA THR A 85 10.08 -32.54 14.49
C THR A 85 11.19 -31.51 14.34
N VAL A 86 11.09 -30.41 15.08
CA VAL A 86 12.13 -29.38 15.24
C VAL A 86 12.54 -29.25 16.71
N ARG A 87 13.73 -28.69 16.94
CA ARG A 87 14.29 -28.39 18.26
C ARG A 87 14.78 -26.95 18.29
N TRP A 88 15.09 -26.47 19.48
CA TRP A 88 15.83 -25.23 19.63
C TRP A 88 17.23 -25.34 19.00
N SER A 89 17.69 -24.22 18.44
CA SER A 89 19.05 -24.02 17.96
C SER A 89 19.53 -22.64 18.39
N THR A 90 20.80 -22.33 18.15
CA THR A 90 21.34 -20.99 18.35
C THR A 90 21.97 -20.47 17.07
N THR A 91 22.02 -19.15 16.95
CA THR A 91 22.73 -18.43 15.89
C THR A 91 23.39 -17.20 16.49
N SER A 92 24.45 -16.71 15.85
CA SER A 92 25.16 -15.51 16.28
C SER A 92 24.77 -14.33 15.40
N ALA A 93 24.37 -13.23 16.02
CA ALA A 93 24.19 -11.95 15.35
C ALA A 93 25.56 -11.31 15.10
N ARG A 94 25.75 -10.74 13.91
CA ARG A 94 26.90 -9.89 13.65
C ARG A 94 26.59 -8.50 14.20
N LEU A 95 27.31 -8.15 15.26
CA LEU A 95 27.17 -6.86 15.92
C LEU A 95 28.09 -5.83 15.25
N SER A 96 27.55 -4.64 15.03
CA SER A 96 28.31 -3.49 14.54
C SER A 96 27.76 -2.21 15.15
N GLU A 97 28.51 -1.13 15.00
CA GLU A 97 28.14 0.19 15.49
C GLU A 97 28.30 1.20 14.35
N SER A 98 27.42 2.20 14.31
CA SER A 98 27.57 3.32 13.40
C SER A 98 28.43 4.42 14.01
N GLU A 99 29.04 5.25 13.15
CA GLU A 99 29.71 6.49 13.59
C GLU A 99 28.75 7.47 14.29
N THR A 100 27.44 7.26 14.17
CA THR A 100 26.34 8.04 14.77
C THR A 100 25.85 7.49 16.11
N GLY A 101 26.50 6.45 16.67
CA GLY A 101 26.16 5.91 17.99
C GLY A 101 24.97 4.94 18.01
N LEU A 102 24.76 4.19 16.92
CA LEU A 102 23.73 3.16 16.82
C LEU A 102 24.31 1.79 17.12
N ALA A 103 23.57 0.99 17.89
CA ALA A 103 23.84 -0.43 18.02
C ALA A 103 23.11 -1.19 16.90
N ILE A 104 23.85 -2.02 16.15
CA ILE A 104 23.32 -2.77 15.01
C ILE A 104 23.51 -4.27 15.26
N ALA A 105 22.48 -5.06 14.97
CA ALA A 105 22.56 -6.51 14.93
C ALA A 105 22.02 -7.05 13.60
N GLU A 106 22.88 -7.72 12.84
CA GLU A 106 22.53 -8.46 11.63
C GLU A 106 22.34 -9.94 11.98
N LEU A 107 21.15 -10.50 11.69
CA LEU A 107 20.84 -11.91 11.93
C LEU A 107 20.46 -12.60 10.61
N SER A 108 20.98 -13.80 10.37
CA SER A 108 20.56 -14.64 9.24
C SER A 108 20.05 -15.97 9.77
N VAL A 109 18.77 -16.25 9.57
CA VAL A 109 18.11 -17.47 10.05
C VAL A 109 17.78 -18.38 8.87
N SER A 110 18.22 -19.63 8.94
CA SER A 110 17.92 -20.65 7.95
C SER A 110 17.75 -22.01 8.63
N PHE A 111 17.11 -22.94 7.92
CA PHE A 111 16.83 -24.28 8.43
C PHE A 111 17.27 -25.34 7.42
N PRO A 112 18.56 -25.67 7.36
CA PRO A 112 19.11 -26.61 6.37
C PRO A 112 18.64 -28.07 6.57
N GLN A 113 18.03 -28.40 7.71
CA GLN A 113 17.50 -29.73 8.01
C GLN A 113 16.18 -30.06 7.30
N ALA A 114 15.51 -29.05 6.71
CA ALA A 114 14.32 -29.23 5.91
C ALA A 114 14.71 -29.48 4.44
N ASP A 115 14.08 -30.47 3.81
CA ASP A 115 14.29 -30.78 2.39
C ASP A 115 13.44 -29.84 1.52
N TRP A 116 13.87 -28.59 1.43
CA TRP A 116 13.19 -27.54 0.66
C TRP A 116 13.05 -27.90 -0.82
N ASN A 117 14.00 -28.65 -1.38
CA ASN A 117 13.95 -29.09 -2.77
C ASN A 117 12.83 -30.09 -2.98
N ALA A 118 12.70 -31.10 -2.11
CA ALA A 118 11.61 -32.07 -2.19
C ALA A 118 10.23 -31.40 -2.03
N LEU A 119 10.08 -30.45 -1.10
CA LEU A 119 8.84 -29.70 -0.92
C LEU A 119 8.51 -28.82 -2.14
N LYS A 120 9.51 -28.12 -2.69
CA LYS A 120 9.37 -27.26 -3.87
C LYS A 120 8.98 -28.05 -5.12
N LEU A 121 9.42 -29.31 -5.27
CA LEU A 121 9.03 -30.17 -6.40
C LEU A 121 7.52 -30.42 -6.48
N VAL A 122 6.83 -30.47 -5.34
CA VAL A 122 5.38 -30.75 -5.28
C VAL A 122 4.57 -29.45 -5.22
N TYR A 123 5.04 -28.48 -4.45
CA TYR A 123 4.24 -27.30 -4.08
C TYR A 123 4.78 -25.97 -4.61
N GLY A 124 5.85 -26.01 -5.41
CA GLY A 124 6.47 -24.81 -5.96
C GLY A 124 6.96 -23.85 -4.87
N TRP A 125 6.78 -22.55 -5.09
CA TRP A 125 7.24 -21.53 -4.16
C TRP A 125 6.50 -21.45 -2.83
N ALA A 126 5.24 -21.88 -2.77
CA ALA A 126 4.48 -21.87 -1.52
C ALA A 126 5.17 -22.66 -0.40
N ALA A 127 5.90 -23.73 -0.77
CA ALA A 127 6.69 -24.54 0.17
C ALA A 127 7.92 -23.83 0.76
N LEU A 128 8.37 -22.72 0.17
CA LEU A 128 9.51 -21.96 0.68
C LEU A 128 9.12 -20.98 1.79
N GLN A 129 7.83 -20.92 2.12
CA GLN A 129 7.32 -20.07 3.19
C GLN A 129 7.37 -20.81 4.52
N TRP A 130 7.91 -20.15 5.53
CA TRP A 130 8.00 -20.69 6.86
C TRP A 130 7.92 -19.58 7.89
N GLN A 131 7.50 -19.95 9.10
CA GLN A 131 7.59 -19.09 10.27
C GLN A 131 8.46 -19.73 11.35
N GLY A 132 8.93 -18.93 12.28
CA GLY A 132 9.76 -19.37 13.39
C GLY A 132 9.90 -18.25 14.41
N TRP A 133 10.80 -18.43 15.36
CA TRP A 133 11.05 -17.46 16.41
C TRP A 133 12.54 -17.29 16.65
N ALA A 134 12.95 -16.06 16.99
CA ALA A 134 14.26 -15.75 17.51
C ALA A 134 14.14 -15.01 18.85
N ARG A 135 14.91 -15.41 19.86
CA ARG A 135 14.98 -14.77 21.17
C ARG A 135 16.39 -14.27 21.44
N GLY A 136 16.51 -13.00 21.78
CA GLY A 136 17.76 -12.33 22.13
C GLY A 136 17.55 -11.39 23.31
N ARG A 137 18.54 -10.52 23.54
CA ARG A 137 18.52 -9.53 24.62
C ARG A 137 18.98 -8.16 24.13
N ILE A 138 18.46 -7.13 24.80
CA ILE A 138 18.95 -5.75 24.72
C ILE A 138 19.56 -5.42 26.08
N ASN A 139 20.83 -5.02 26.09
CA ASN A 139 21.51 -4.53 27.28
C ASN A 139 21.44 -3.00 27.28
N PHE A 140 20.97 -2.44 28.38
CA PHE A 140 20.69 -1.01 28.51
C PHE A 140 21.10 -0.49 29.88
N PRO A 141 22.23 0.20 30.04
CA PRO A 141 22.80 0.47 31.36
C PRO A 141 22.30 1.76 32.02
N SER A 142 21.70 2.69 31.28
CA SER A 142 21.28 4.00 31.78
C SER A 142 19.92 4.42 31.23
N ALA A 143 19.13 5.20 31.97
CA ALA A 143 17.78 5.57 31.55
C ALA A 143 17.83 6.61 30.43
N LYS A 144 17.31 6.26 29.26
CA LYS A 144 17.27 7.06 28.02
C LYS A 144 16.05 6.67 27.18
N THR A 145 15.67 7.54 26.25
CA THR A 145 14.68 7.18 25.22
C THR A 145 15.40 6.57 24.04
N LEU A 146 14.93 5.42 23.56
CA LEU A 146 15.52 4.70 22.43
C LEU A 146 14.55 4.61 21.27
N ALA A 147 15.10 4.51 20.06
CA ALA A 147 14.37 4.21 18.84
C ALA A 147 14.84 2.87 18.30
N LEU A 148 13.93 1.89 18.25
CA LEU A 148 14.20 0.55 17.72
C LEU A 148 13.57 0.39 16.33
N ARG A 149 14.41 0.15 15.32
CA ARG A 149 14.01 -0.29 13.97
C ARG A 149 14.30 -1.78 13.84
N VAL A 150 13.31 -2.54 13.38
CA VAL A 150 13.42 -3.98 13.14
C VAL A 150 12.86 -4.28 11.76
N GLU A 151 13.75 -4.46 10.79
CA GLU A 151 13.38 -4.74 9.40
C GLU A 151 12.97 -6.21 9.25
N HIS A 152 12.01 -6.47 8.34
CA HIS A 152 11.44 -7.77 8.00
C HIS A 152 10.70 -8.50 9.12
N ILE A 153 10.32 -7.80 10.20
CA ILE A 153 9.55 -8.36 11.30
C ILE A 153 8.17 -7.72 11.36
N MET A 154 7.14 -8.56 11.24
CA MET A 154 5.76 -8.14 11.41
C MET A 154 5.37 -8.06 12.90
N GLU A 155 6.01 -8.84 13.77
CA GLU A 155 5.59 -8.95 15.17
C GLU A 155 6.75 -9.27 16.11
N LEU A 156 6.83 -8.55 17.23
CA LEU A 156 7.86 -8.74 18.25
C LEU A 156 7.34 -8.46 19.66
N TRP A 157 8.08 -8.94 20.66
CA TRP A 157 7.85 -8.63 22.07
C TRP A 157 9.12 -8.12 22.74
N ILE A 158 8.97 -7.16 23.64
CA ILE A 158 10.03 -6.71 24.55
C ILE A 158 9.49 -6.87 25.97
N ASP A 159 10.15 -7.70 26.79
CA ASP A 159 9.70 -8.05 28.15
C ASP A 159 8.23 -8.50 28.25
N GLY A 160 7.74 -9.15 27.21
CA GLY A 160 6.35 -9.62 27.13
C GLY A 160 5.34 -8.57 26.66
N GLU A 161 5.76 -7.34 26.38
CA GLU A 161 4.95 -6.33 25.72
C GLU A 161 4.96 -6.53 24.19
N GLN A 162 3.77 -6.70 23.60
CA GLN A 162 3.59 -7.00 22.17
C GLN A 162 3.61 -5.75 21.28
N TYR A 163 4.31 -5.85 20.17
CA TYR A 163 4.27 -4.89 19.06
C TYR A 163 3.98 -5.63 17.74
N PHE A 164 2.86 -5.29 17.06
CA PHE A 164 2.41 -5.93 15.82
C PHE A 164 2.38 -4.97 14.62
N GLY A 165 2.43 -5.53 13.41
CA GLY A 165 2.48 -4.78 12.15
C GLY A 165 3.77 -4.00 11.94
N GLY A 166 4.90 -4.49 12.49
CA GLY A 166 6.24 -3.90 12.34
C GLY A 166 6.70 -3.71 10.90
N ASP A 167 8.00 -3.50 10.67
CA ASP A 167 8.51 -3.13 9.35
C ASP A 167 8.77 -4.34 8.44
N PHE A 168 7.72 -4.96 7.91
CA PHE A 168 7.83 -6.18 7.11
C PHE A 168 8.58 -5.99 5.78
N TYR A 169 8.56 -4.78 5.21
CA TYR A 169 9.14 -4.46 3.90
C TYR A 169 10.43 -3.61 3.97
N GLY A 170 10.88 -3.26 5.18
CA GLY A 170 12.11 -2.48 5.38
C GLY A 170 11.99 -1.00 4.98
N TYR A 171 10.84 -0.34 5.21
CA TYR A 171 10.69 1.08 4.86
C TYR A 171 11.36 2.05 5.83
N GLY A 172 11.60 1.65 7.09
CA GLY A 172 12.21 2.48 8.12
C GLY A 172 11.36 3.67 8.61
N ARG A 173 10.07 3.77 8.22
CA ARG A 173 9.22 4.96 8.42
C ARG A 173 8.74 5.20 9.85
N SER A 174 8.59 4.17 10.67
CA SER A 174 7.95 4.29 11.98
C SER A 174 8.58 3.37 13.01
N ALA A 175 9.77 3.75 13.49
CA ALA A 175 10.48 3.01 14.53
C ALA A 175 9.74 3.04 15.88
N LEU A 176 9.98 2.04 16.72
CA LEU A 176 9.43 1.95 18.06
C LEU A 176 10.18 2.90 19.00
N THR A 177 9.47 3.83 19.63
CA THR A 177 9.98 4.60 20.77
C THR A 177 9.90 3.75 22.03
N LEU A 178 11.05 3.51 22.67
CA LEU A 178 11.17 2.68 23.86
C LEU A 178 11.63 3.53 25.06
N HIS A 179 10.93 3.34 26.18
CA HIS A 179 11.28 3.91 27.49
C HIS A 179 11.58 2.77 28.47
N LEU A 180 12.73 2.13 28.29
CA LEU A 180 13.13 0.98 29.09
C LEU A 180 13.77 1.43 30.42
N LEU A 181 13.68 0.58 31.44
CA LEU A 181 14.44 0.78 32.69
C LEU A 181 15.87 0.27 32.48
N PRO A 182 16.89 0.79 33.20
CA PRO A 182 18.23 0.21 33.12
C PRO A 182 18.25 -1.28 33.46
N GLY A 183 18.81 -2.12 32.59
CA GLY A 183 18.90 -3.56 32.76
C GLY A 183 19.07 -4.34 31.45
N GLU A 184 18.82 -5.64 31.57
CA GLU A 184 18.73 -6.56 30.44
C GLU A 184 17.25 -6.76 30.09
N HIS A 185 16.89 -6.60 28.83
CA HIS A 185 15.53 -6.77 28.32
C HIS A 185 15.46 -7.93 27.34
N ARG A 186 14.44 -8.77 27.45
CA ARG A 186 14.22 -9.88 26.53
C ARG A 186 13.51 -9.38 25.28
N ILE A 187 14.05 -9.72 24.11
CA ILE A 187 13.40 -9.46 22.81
C ILE A 187 13.06 -10.79 22.11
N ASP A 188 11.78 -10.98 21.81
CA ASP A 188 11.27 -12.14 21.06
C ASP A 188 10.77 -11.66 19.69
N LEU A 189 11.31 -12.21 18.60
CA LEU A 189 10.97 -11.87 17.22
C LEU A 189 10.20 -13.03 16.59
N ARG A 190 9.00 -12.76 16.07
CA ARG A 190 8.29 -13.71 15.22
C ARG A 190 8.80 -13.60 13.79
N LEU A 191 9.49 -14.65 13.36
CA LEU A 191 10.07 -14.75 12.03
C LEU A 191 9.00 -15.21 11.04
N VAL A 192 8.81 -14.49 9.95
CA VAL A 192 7.92 -14.87 8.84
C VAL A 192 8.67 -14.68 7.54
N ARG A 193 9.00 -15.78 6.86
CA ARG A 193 9.56 -15.73 5.51
C ARG A 193 8.43 -15.88 4.49
N ASP A 194 8.10 -14.80 3.82
CA ASP A 194 7.10 -14.75 2.74
C ASP A 194 7.81 -14.59 1.39
N VAL A 195 7.51 -15.45 0.42
CA VAL A 195 8.17 -15.42 -0.91
C VAL A 195 7.89 -14.11 -1.64
N ARG A 196 6.73 -13.49 -1.45
CA ARG A 196 6.39 -12.23 -2.11
C ARG A 196 7.33 -11.10 -1.69
N ALA A 197 7.80 -11.13 -0.44
CA ALA A 197 8.71 -10.13 0.13
C ALA A 197 10.20 -10.52 -0.02
N MET A 198 10.55 -11.79 0.21
CA MET A 198 11.95 -12.24 0.27
C MET A 198 12.40 -13.06 -0.96
N GLY A 199 11.55 -13.21 -1.98
CA GLY A 199 11.86 -13.90 -3.22
C GLY A 199 11.76 -15.44 -3.15
N GLY A 200 11.59 -16.06 -4.32
CA GLY A 200 11.48 -17.52 -4.51
C GLY A 200 12.77 -18.19 -5.01
N VAL A 201 13.81 -17.41 -5.23
CA VAL A 201 15.12 -17.82 -5.76
C VAL A 201 16.16 -17.90 -4.64
N GLY A 202 17.00 -18.93 -4.67
CA GLY A 202 18.04 -19.16 -3.65
C GLY A 202 17.58 -19.98 -2.45
N GLU A 203 18.37 -19.95 -1.38
CA GLU A 203 18.06 -20.64 -0.13
C GLU A 203 16.94 -19.93 0.64
N PRO A 204 16.01 -20.66 1.28
CA PRO A 204 14.91 -20.06 2.01
C PRO A 204 15.37 -19.57 3.40
N LYS A 205 16.33 -18.66 3.42
CA LYS A 205 16.78 -17.95 4.63
C LYS A 205 16.01 -16.63 4.81
N LEU A 206 16.06 -16.10 6.03
CA LEU A 206 15.53 -14.79 6.40
C LEU A 206 16.67 -13.98 7.02
N ASP A 207 17.00 -12.85 6.38
CA ASP A 207 17.99 -11.90 6.87
C ASP A 207 17.25 -10.74 7.58
N LEU A 208 17.70 -10.41 8.80
CA LEU A 208 17.13 -9.38 9.66
C LEU A 208 18.17 -8.32 9.98
N LEU A 209 17.70 -7.08 10.10
CA LEU A 209 18.50 -5.94 10.52
C LEU A 209 17.79 -5.22 11.65
N LEU A 210 18.44 -5.22 12.83
CA LEU A 210 17.99 -4.48 14.00
C LEU A 210 18.90 -3.28 14.19
N LYS A 211 18.32 -2.09 14.33
CA LYS A 211 19.03 -0.85 14.63
C LYS A 211 18.40 -0.22 15.87
N LEU A 212 19.23 0.02 16.88
CA LEU A 212 18.84 0.70 18.11
C LEU A 212 19.64 1.98 18.24
N GLY A 213 18.95 3.11 18.45
CA GLY A 213 19.59 4.41 18.60
C GLY A 213 19.03 5.21 19.77
N GLU A 214 19.88 6.06 20.35
CA GLU A 214 19.42 7.07 21.30
C GLU A 214 18.54 8.09 20.58
N SER A 215 17.40 8.41 21.18
CA SER A 215 16.54 9.49 20.75
C SER A 215 16.73 10.71 21.63
N SER A 216 16.52 11.89 21.06
CA SER A 216 16.48 13.17 21.78
C SER A 216 15.50 13.19 22.96
N GLY A 217 14.48 12.32 22.96
CA GLY A 217 13.38 12.35 23.93
C GLY A 217 12.36 13.47 23.68
N TRP A 218 12.39 14.07 22.48
CA TRP A 218 11.53 15.18 22.05
C TRP A 218 10.90 14.89 20.68
N LEU A 219 10.62 15.94 19.88
CA LEU A 219 10.23 15.77 18.49
C LEU A 219 11.47 15.38 17.66
N SER A 220 11.40 14.22 17.01
CA SER A 220 12.51 13.68 16.20
C SER A 220 12.08 13.52 14.74
N PRO A 221 12.95 13.85 13.76
CA PRO A 221 12.68 13.56 12.36
C PRO A 221 12.92 12.08 12.05
N VAL A 222 12.14 11.54 11.13
CA VAL A 222 12.39 10.22 10.54
C VAL A 222 13.13 10.41 9.23
N LEU A 223 14.40 10.03 9.21
CA LEU A 223 15.27 10.07 8.04
C LEU A 223 15.18 8.76 7.25
N ALA A 224 15.20 8.83 5.91
CA ALA A 224 15.00 7.70 5.01
C ALA A 224 16.18 6.71 5.00
N ASP A 225 17.42 7.21 5.05
CA ASP A 225 18.64 6.43 5.26
C ASP A 225 19.64 7.30 6.04
N GLU A 226 20.42 6.69 6.93
CA GLU A 226 21.47 7.37 7.71
C GLU A 226 22.70 7.71 6.85
N THR A 227 22.82 7.09 5.68
CA THR A 227 23.85 7.36 4.68
C THR A 227 23.40 8.32 3.58
N ASP A 228 22.11 8.68 3.52
CA ASP A 228 21.63 9.66 2.56
C ASP A 228 22.07 11.06 3.02
N GLU A 229 23.03 11.63 2.31
CA GLU A 229 23.43 13.04 2.46
C GLU A 229 22.30 13.99 2.02
N ASP A 230 21.20 13.47 1.46
CA ASP A 230 20.12 14.20 0.83
C ASP A 230 18.81 14.24 1.65
N SER A 231 18.67 15.33 2.43
CA SER A 231 17.42 15.89 2.96
C SER A 231 16.57 15.07 3.95
N GLY A 232 16.26 15.68 5.10
CA GLY A 232 15.28 15.15 6.05
C GLY A 232 13.82 15.37 5.66
N ILE A 233 13.55 15.76 4.40
CA ILE A 233 12.21 16.11 3.91
C ILE A 233 11.98 15.59 2.49
N LEU A 234 10.73 15.20 2.21
CA LEU A 234 10.25 15.02 0.85
C LEU A 234 9.98 16.39 0.22
N ILE A 235 10.71 16.74 -0.84
CA ILE A 235 10.58 17.99 -1.58
C ILE A 235 10.72 17.76 -3.09
N SER A 236 10.04 18.59 -3.89
CA SER A 236 10.17 18.62 -5.36
C SER A 236 11.56 19.05 -5.82
N ASP A 237 11.92 18.66 -7.05
CA ASP A 237 13.13 19.15 -7.73
C ASP A 237 12.97 20.62 -8.17
N LEU A 238 14.10 21.31 -8.40
CA LEU A 238 14.14 22.61 -9.08
C LEU A 238 14.15 22.40 -10.59
N VAL A 239 13.34 23.16 -11.33
CA VAL A 239 13.13 22.96 -12.77
C VAL A 239 13.78 24.06 -13.60
N GLY A 240 14.59 23.67 -14.58
CA GLY A 240 15.26 24.55 -15.54
C GLY A 240 16.72 24.79 -15.20
N ASP A 241 16.97 25.55 -14.13
CA ASP A 241 18.29 25.76 -13.53
C ASP A 241 18.15 26.01 -12.01
N LYS A 242 19.26 26.25 -11.30
CA LYS A 242 19.28 26.58 -9.87
C LYS A 242 18.44 27.80 -9.45
N ASN A 243 18.03 28.65 -10.39
CA ASN A 243 17.18 29.81 -10.16
C ASN A 243 15.72 29.54 -10.56
N GLY A 244 15.41 28.36 -11.09
CA GLY A 244 14.08 27.91 -11.47
C GLY A 244 13.17 27.67 -10.27
N PRO A 245 11.85 27.56 -10.50
CA PRO A 245 10.90 27.23 -9.45
C PRO A 245 11.04 25.75 -9.03
N LEU A 246 10.57 25.43 -7.82
CA LEU A 246 10.27 24.05 -7.45
C LEU A 246 9.17 23.51 -8.38
N ALA A 247 9.27 22.23 -8.76
CA ALA A 247 8.28 21.55 -9.61
C ALA A 247 6.85 21.61 -9.04
N SER A 248 6.72 21.66 -7.72
CA SER A 248 5.50 22.03 -7.01
C SER A 248 5.84 22.57 -5.61
N PRO A 249 4.90 23.25 -4.92
CA PRO A 249 5.15 23.82 -3.60
C PRO A 249 5.02 22.80 -2.46
N TYR A 250 4.53 21.58 -2.71
CA TYR A 250 4.25 20.63 -1.63
C TYR A 250 5.52 19.97 -1.11
N ALA A 251 5.64 19.84 0.21
CA ALA A 251 6.71 19.11 0.87
C ALA A 251 6.18 18.39 2.11
N SER A 252 6.93 17.42 2.63
CA SER A 252 6.57 16.70 3.85
C SER A 252 7.78 16.33 4.69
N ALA A 253 7.63 16.44 6.01
CA ALA A 253 8.57 15.96 6.99
C ALA A 253 7.90 14.88 7.83
N THR A 254 8.47 13.67 7.89
CA THR A 254 7.94 12.64 8.79
C THR A 254 8.54 12.85 10.17
N LEU A 255 7.69 13.12 11.17
CA LEU A 255 8.08 13.47 12.52
C LEU A 255 7.53 12.46 13.52
N ARG A 256 8.32 12.15 14.56
CA ARG A 256 7.97 11.22 15.64
C ARG A 256 8.05 11.93 16.99
N ASN A 257 7.04 11.70 17.84
CA ASN A 257 7.07 12.17 19.22
C ASN A 257 7.77 11.13 20.10
N ASP A 258 9.01 11.43 20.52
CA ASP A 258 9.78 10.62 21.46
C ASP A 258 9.68 11.11 22.91
N ALA A 259 8.89 12.16 23.16
CA ALA A 259 8.59 12.61 24.51
C ALA A 259 7.56 11.70 25.18
N SER A 260 7.53 11.74 26.51
CA SER A 260 6.51 11.07 27.33
C SER A 260 5.17 11.81 27.39
N HIS A 261 5.07 12.97 26.74
CA HIS A 261 3.93 13.87 26.76
C HIS A 261 3.50 14.27 25.35
N ASP A 262 2.28 14.77 25.20
CA ASP A 262 1.76 15.22 23.91
C ASP A 262 2.57 16.42 23.37
N ILE A 263 2.88 16.41 22.08
CA ILE A 263 3.54 17.50 21.37
C ILE A 263 2.53 18.21 20.47
N TYR A 264 2.55 19.54 20.50
CA TYR A 264 1.75 20.40 19.63
C TYR A 264 2.69 21.22 18.75
N ILE A 265 2.72 20.91 17.44
CA ILE A 265 3.43 21.71 16.45
C ILE A 265 2.58 22.94 16.15
N GLN A 266 3.16 24.11 16.37
CA GLN A 266 2.50 25.40 16.29
C GLN A 266 2.70 26.06 14.91
N GLY A 267 3.88 25.89 14.33
CA GLY A 267 4.22 26.44 13.03
C GLY A 267 5.53 25.91 12.48
N VAL A 268 5.85 26.34 11.27
CA VAL A 268 7.13 26.08 10.60
C VAL A 268 7.61 27.39 9.98
N GLU A 269 8.92 27.63 10.08
CA GLU A 269 9.58 28.74 9.39
C GLU A 269 10.67 28.18 8.49
N ALA A 270 10.71 28.63 7.24
CA ALA A 270 11.83 28.37 6.35
C ALA A 270 12.92 29.46 6.51
N THR A 271 14.11 29.25 5.94
CA THR A 271 15.18 30.26 5.91
C THR A 271 14.65 31.59 5.37
N HIS A 272 14.43 32.56 6.26
CA HIS A 272 13.68 33.82 6.04
C HIS A 272 14.12 34.67 4.83
N ASN A 273 15.34 34.49 4.34
CA ASN A 273 15.88 35.25 3.21
C ASN A 273 15.75 34.53 1.86
N GLN A 274 15.15 33.33 1.82
CA GLN A 274 15.13 32.45 0.64
C GLN A 274 13.74 31.85 0.36
N CYS A 275 13.09 31.29 1.38
CA CYS A 275 11.80 30.64 1.24
C CYS A 275 10.90 30.93 2.44
N GLU A 276 9.60 30.86 2.21
CA GLU A 276 8.54 30.81 3.23
C GLU A 276 7.97 29.38 3.28
N ALA A 277 7.53 28.95 4.46
CA ALA A 277 6.88 27.65 4.64
C ALA A 277 5.62 27.78 5.49
N GLU A 278 4.61 26.98 5.17
CA GLU A 278 3.33 26.93 5.90
C GLU A 278 2.91 25.47 6.08
N LEU A 279 2.42 25.10 7.25
CA LEU A 279 1.84 23.78 7.49
C LEU A 279 0.52 23.63 6.73
N LEU A 280 0.28 22.47 6.11
CA LEU A 280 -1.01 22.20 5.47
C LEU A 280 -2.16 22.15 6.48
N ASP A 281 -1.85 21.67 7.70
CA ASP A 281 -2.77 21.61 8.83
C ASP A 281 -2.07 22.19 10.06
N SER A 282 -2.75 23.06 10.82
CA SER A 282 -2.25 23.62 12.08
C SER A 282 -3.40 23.97 13.03
N PRO A 283 -3.28 23.73 14.36
CA PRO A 283 -2.16 23.08 15.04
C PRO A 283 -2.16 21.55 14.88
N LEU A 284 -0.98 20.93 14.90
CA LEU A 284 -0.82 19.48 14.78
C LEU A 284 -0.40 18.86 16.11
N LYS A 285 -1.17 17.87 16.58
CA LYS A 285 -0.89 17.10 17.79
C LYS A 285 -0.22 15.76 17.46
N LEU A 286 0.84 15.41 18.18
CA LEU A 286 1.45 14.07 18.18
C LEU A 286 1.41 13.53 19.61
N ILE A 287 0.80 12.37 19.82
CA ILE A 287 0.85 11.68 21.13
C ILE A 287 2.19 10.93 21.29
N PRO A 288 2.63 10.59 22.52
CA PRO A 288 3.86 9.82 22.76
C PRO A 288 3.96 8.56 21.88
N GLY A 289 5.09 8.39 21.20
CA GLY A 289 5.39 7.28 20.30
C GLY A 289 4.74 7.37 18.91
N GLN A 290 3.92 8.39 18.64
CA GLN A 290 3.25 8.54 17.34
C GLN A 290 4.22 9.08 16.29
N THR A 291 4.17 8.52 15.08
CA THR A 291 4.83 9.06 13.89
C THR A 291 3.78 9.62 12.93
N ARG A 292 3.99 10.81 12.39
CA ARG A 292 3.08 11.47 11.44
C ARG A 292 3.86 12.09 10.27
N PRO A 293 3.37 11.96 9.02
CA PRO A 293 3.88 12.73 7.88
C PRO A 293 3.27 14.14 7.92
N VAL A 294 4.08 15.14 8.28
CA VAL A 294 3.67 16.53 8.39
C VAL A 294 3.84 17.22 7.04
N GLY A 295 2.73 17.44 6.36
CA GLY A 295 2.68 18.15 5.08
C GLY A 295 2.79 19.66 5.23
N LEU A 296 3.49 20.30 4.30
CA LEU A 296 3.71 21.74 4.24
C LEU A 296 3.77 22.25 2.80
N LYS A 297 3.57 23.56 2.63
CA LYS A 297 3.85 24.30 1.39
C LYS A 297 5.13 25.10 1.56
N ILE A 298 5.97 25.11 0.53
CA ILE A 298 7.19 25.92 0.44
C ILE A 298 7.05 26.85 -0.75
N ALA A 299 7.27 28.14 -0.53
CA ALA A 299 7.37 29.14 -1.58
C ALA A 299 8.74 29.81 -1.51
N CYS A 300 9.55 29.71 -2.56
CA CYS A 300 10.87 30.31 -2.63
C CYS A 300 10.89 31.46 -3.64
N VAL A 301 11.59 32.55 -3.34
CA VAL A 301 11.76 33.66 -4.28
C VAL A 301 12.97 33.36 -5.18
N PRO A 302 12.84 33.36 -6.52
CA PRO A 302 13.97 33.20 -7.43
C PRO A 302 15.05 34.28 -7.22
N PRO A 303 16.34 33.92 -7.17
CA PRO A 303 16.88 32.57 -7.29
C PRO A 303 16.62 31.75 -6.01
N ALA A 304 15.89 30.64 -6.15
CA ALA A 304 15.43 29.86 -5.01
C ALA A 304 16.59 29.27 -4.18
N VAL A 305 17.74 29.01 -4.81
CA VAL A 305 18.91 28.38 -4.18
C VAL A 305 20.23 28.98 -4.69
N GLU A 306 20.65 30.15 -4.17
CA GLU A 306 22.05 30.59 -4.32
C GLU A 306 22.99 30.07 -3.20
N PHE A 307 22.49 29.56 -2.06
CA PHE A 307 23.29 29.45 -0.82
C PHE A 307 23.02 28.23 0.10
N GLY A 308 22.76 27.03 -0.44
CA GLY A 308 22.74 25.78 0.35
C GLY A 308 21.33 25.24 0.67
N PRO A 309 21.18 24.38 1.68
CA PRO A 309 19.94 23.65 1.92
C PRO A 309 18.83 24.56 2.47
N ILE A 310 17.57 24.24 2.13
CA ILE A 310 16.38 24.88 2.68
C ILE A 310 16.22 24.39 4.12
N MET A 311 16.46 25.27 5.10
CA MET A 311 16.29 24.94 6.51
C MET A 311 14.84 25.17 6.90
N LEU A 312 14.20 24.17 7.51
CA LEU A 312 12.85 24.23 8.07
C LEU A 312 12.94 24.09 9.58
N THR A 313 12.48 25.11 10.29
CA THR A 313 12.46 25.13 11.76
C THR A 313 11.01 25.02 12.23
N PHE A 314 10.69 23.88 12.83
CA PHE A 314 9.39 23.62 13.45
C PHE A 314 9.39 24.16 14.87
N SER A 315 8.40 24.99 15.20
CA SER A 315 8.14 25.43 16.57
C SER A 315 7.08 24.53 17.20
N TYR A 316 7.36 24.01 18.38
CA TYR A 316 6.44 23.12 19.07
C TYR A 316 6.44 23.32 20.58
N SER A 317 5.32 23.01 21.21
CA SER A 317 5.18 22.95 22.67
C SER A 317 4.97 21.51 23.11
N VAL A 318 5.53 21.17 24.26
CA VAL A 318 5.31 19.88 24.92
C VAL A 318 4.34 20.09 26.07
N GLU A 319 3.35 19.23 26.21
CA GLU A 319 2.38 19.30 27.32
C GLU A 319 3.11 19.34 28.67
N GLY A 320 2.73 20.30 29.53
CA GLY A 320 3.36 20.51 30.83
C GLY A 320 4.64 21.36 30.80
N ILE A 321 5.16 21.73 29.62
CA ILE A 321 6.34 22.57 29.47
C ILE A 321 5.94 23.91 28.85
N SER A 322 6.29 25.02 29.51
CA SER A 322 5.92 26.37 29.08
C SER A 322 6.78 26.92 27.94
N GLU A 323 8.00 26.41 27.78
CA GLU A 323 8.95 26.90 26.77
C GLU A 323 8.69 26.24 25.41
N VAL A 324 8.59 27.07 24.37
CA VAL A 324 8.56 26.61 22.98
C VAL A 324 9.92 26.02 22.62
N GLN A 325 9.88 24.82 22.05
CA GLN A 325 11.03 24.09 21.54
C GLN A 325 11.09 24.20 20.01
N PHE A 326 12.27 23.91 19.46
CA PHE A 326 12.52 24.00 18.03
C PHE A 326 13.19 22.73 17.50
N LEU A 327 12.74 22.27 16.34
CA LEU A 327 13.39 21.22 15.57
C LEU A 327 13.73 21.80 14.19
N THR A 328 15.01 21.83 13.85
CA THR A 328 15.46 22.26 12.53
C THR A 328 15.88 21.06 11.71
N ILE A 329 15.30 20.92 10.52
CA ILE A 329 15.67 19.94 9.50
C ILE A 329 15.99 20.67 8.19
N PHE A 330 16.59 19.98 7.23
CA PHE A 330 16.99 20.60 5.98
C PHE A 330 16.51 19.80 4.76
N GLY A 331 16.21 20.53 3.69
CA GLY A 331 15.90 20.02 2.37
C GLY A 331 16.93 20.44 1.34
N LEU A 332 17.31 19.53 0.44
CA LEU A 332 18.23 19.82 -0.65
C LEU A 332 17.56 19.43 -1.98
N PRO A 333 16.73 20.32 -2.56
CA PRO A 333 16.08 20.03 -3.84
C PRO A 333 17.14 19.93 -4.95
N ARG A 334 17.04 18.90 -5.80
CA ARG A 334 18.00 18.67 -6.89
C ARG A 334 17.65 19.53 -8.11
N GLU A 335 18.68 20.07 -8.77
CA GLU A 335 18.53 20.80 -10.03
C GLU A 335 18.32 19.83 -11.20
N ARG A 336 17.33 20.13 -12.04
CA ARG A 336 16.98 19.33 -13.21
C ARG A 336 16.60 20.22 -14.39
N GLY A 337 17.04 19.83 -15.58
CA GLY A 337 16.65 20.53 -16.80
C GLY A 337 15.14 20.47 -17.07
N LEU A 338 14.60 21.46 -17.78
CA LEU A 338 13.16 21.58 -18.08
C LEU A 338 12.54 20.32 -18.73
N TYR A 339 13.33 19.62 -19.56
CA TYR A 339 12.90 18.41 -20.27
C TYR A 339 13.44 17.11 -19.66
N GLU A 340 14.20 17.21 -18.55
CA GLU A 340 14.70 16.06 -17.82
C GLU A 340 13.63 15.48 -16.89
N PRO A 341 13.78 14.22 -16.44
CA PRO A 341 12.91 13.62 -15.42
C PRO A 341 12.93 14.36 -14.05
N GLN A 342 11.89 15.16 -13.84
CA GLN A 342 11.40 15.93 -12.68
C GLN A 342 10.91 15.13 -11.46
N LYS A 343 11.44 15.24 -10.23
CA LYS A 343 10.64 14.85 -9.04
C LYS A 343 9.54 15.90 -8.80
N LEU A 344 8.30 15.48 -8.90
CA LEU A 344 7.08 16.27 -8.67
C LEU A 344 6.35 15.74 -7.43
N THR A 345 6.17 16.58 -6.42
CA THR A 345 5.35 16.30 -5.24
C THR A 345 3.91 16.78 -5.42
N TYR A 346 2.95 16.11 -4.79
CA TYR A 346 1.51 16.42 -4.90
C TYR A 346 0.73 15.85 -3.71
N LEU A 347 -0.55 16.23 -3.59
CA LEU A 347 -1.43 15.72 -2.55
C LEU A 347 -2.13 14.42 -2.99
N HIS A 348 -1.95 13.37 -2.21
CA HIS A 348 -2.79 12.17 -2.27
C HIS A 348 -4.21 12.52 -1.77
N PRO A 349 -5.30 11.82 -2.19
CA PRO A 349 -6.66 12.11 -1.71
C PRO A 349 -6.84 12.06 -0.20
N SER A 350 -5.96 11.35 0.52
CA SER A 350 -5.94 11.32 1.99
C SER A 350 -5.33 12.56 2.65
N GLY A 351 -4.78 13.50 1.88
CA GLY A 351 -4.15 14.74 2.37
C GLY A 351 -2.62 14.65 2.60
N ILE A 352 -2.01 13.48 2.41
CA ILE A 352 -0.54 13.34 2.54
C ILE A 352 0.16 13.87 1.28
N VAL A 353 1.39 14.34 1.43
CA VAL A 353 2.25 14.67 0.28
C VAL A 353 2.95 13.40 -0.22
N SER A 354 2.72 13.08 -1.48
CA SER A 354 3.39 12.01 -2.22
C SER A 354 4.25 12.61 -3.35
N TYR A 355 4.91 11.76 -4.12
CA TYR A 355 5.68 12.19 -5.28
C TYR A 355 5.61 11.21 -6.45
N ALA A 356 6.01 11.70 -7.63
CA ALA A 356 6.22 10.95 -8.86
C ALA A 356 7.41 11.56 -9.61
N VAL A 357 7.98 10.81 -10.55
CA VAL A 357 8.91 11.39 -11.52
C VAL A 357 8.15 11.72 -12.80
N ILE A 358 8.17 12.98 -13.22
CA ILE A 358 7.56 13.47 -14.46
C ILE A 358 8.65 13.78 -15.48
N ARG A 359 8.50 13.31 -16.72
CA ARG A 359 9.35 13.70 -17.85
C ARG A 359 8.46 14.34 -18.92
N PRO A 360 8.54 15.68 -19.09
CA PRO A 360 7.79 16.39 -20.12
C PRO A 360 8.16 15.95 -21.55
N PRO A 361 7.28 16.19 -22.54
CA PRO A 361 7.57 15.91 -23.94
C PRO A 361 8.85 16.61 -24.42
N SER A 362 9.74 15.86 -25.11
CA SER A 362 10.98 16.41 -25.67
C SER A 362 10.72 17.52 -26.70
N PRO A 363 11.59 18.55 -26.79
CA PRO A 363 11.47 19.58 -27.82
C PRO A 363 11.78 19.05 -29.23
N HIS A 364 12.38 17.86 -29.33
CA HIS A 364 12.67 17.16 -30.58
C HIS A 364 11.52 16.24 -31.03
N SER A 365 10.47 16.09 -30.23
CA SER A 365 9.30 15.29 -30.59
C SER A 365 8.63 15.86 -31.85
N GLN A 366 8.38 15.01 -32.85
CA GLN A 366 7.76 15.39 -34.12
C GLN A 366 6.24 15.21 -34.10
N CYS A 367 5.61 15.65 -33.01
CA CYS A 367 4.17 15.50 -32.83
C CYS A 367 3.44 16.34 -33.89
N LYS A 368 2.52 15.71 -34.62
CA LYS A 368 1.86 16.29 -35.81
C LYS A 368 1.03 17.54 -35.48
N GLU A 369 0.71 17.79 -34.21
CA GLU A 369 -0.05 18.95 -33.74
C GLU A 369 0.67 19.62 -32.54
N ARG A 370 1.40 20.71 -32.79
CA ARG A 370 2.14 21.45 -31.75
C ARG A 370 1.26 22.13 -30.68
N ASN A 371 -0.03 22.31 -30.96
CA ASN A 371 -1.01 22.90 -30.03
C ASN A 371 -1.94 21.85 -29.38
N ALA A 372 -1.65 20.56 -29.52
CA ALA A 372 -2.51 19.50 -28.97
C ALA A 372 -2.14 19.11 -27.53
N SER A 373 -3.14 18.64 -26.78
CA SER A 373 -2.91 17.94 -25.51
C SER A 373 -2.44 16.51 -25.78
N LEU A 374 -1.26 16.17 -25.26
CA LEU A 374 -0.63 14.86 -25.43
C LEU A 374 -1.08 13.87 -24.35
N PRO A 375 -1.18 12.56 -24.69
CA PRO A 375 -1.51 11.53 -23.71
C PRO A 375 -0.37 11.33 -22.71
N ILE A 376 -0.62 10.50 -21.71
CA ILE A 376 0.35 10.12 -20.69
C ILE A 376 0.82 8.69 -20.95
N LEU A 377 2.15 8.46 -20.96
CA LEU A 377 2.76 7.16 -20.80
C LEU A 377 3.04 6.94 -19.30
N LEU A 378 2.20 6.14 -18.65
CA LEU A 378 2.39 5.71 -17.27
C LEU A 378 3.35 4.53 -17.23
N GLN A 379 4.46 4.68 -16.51
CA GLN A 379 5.47 3.63 -16.34
C GLN A 379 5.54 3.20 -14.88
N LEU A 380 4.87 2.09 -14.56
CA LEU A 380 4.76 1.56 -13.20
C LEU A 380 6.00 0.73 -12.84
N HIS A 381 6.55 0.95 -11.63
CA HIS A 381 7.75 0.26 -11.16
C HIS A 381 7.46 -1.12 -10.54
N GLY A 382 8.50 -1.95 -10.48
CA GLY A 382 8.48 -3.23 -9.77
C GLY A 382 8.52 -3.07 -8.24
N ALA A 383 8.26 -4.16 -7.52
CA ALA A 383 8.26 -4.15 -6.06
C ALA A 383 9.67 -3.91 -5.49
N GLY A 384 9.76 -3.13 -4.41
CA GLY A 384 11.02 -2.78 -3.75
C GLY A 384 11.83 -1.70 -4.48
N LEU A 385 11.28 -1.01 -5.48
CA LEU A 385 11.96 0.05 -6.22
C LEU A 385 11.37 1.42 -5.91
N GLU A 386 12.22 2.39 -5.56
CA GLU A 386 11.83 3.80 -5.50
C GLU A 386 11.64 4.37 -6.92
N ALA A 387 10.59 5.18 -7.14
CA ALA A 387 10.36 5.82 -8.44
C ALA A 387 11.50 6.78 -8.82
N ASP A 388 12.12 7.40 -7.81
CA ASP A 388 13.27 8.30 -7.97
C ASP A 388 14.59 7.57 -8.26
N SER A 389 14.62 6.23 -8.11
CA SER A 389 15.82 5.43 -8.35
C SER A 389 16.31 5.60 -9.79
N ARG A 390 17.63 5.53 -9.97
CA ARG A 390 18.23 5.63 -11.31
C ARG A 390 17.63 4.60 -12.29
N GLN A 391 17.35 3.39 -11.81
CA GLN A 391 16.80 2.32 -12.62
C GLN A 391 15.41 2.65 -13.17
N VAL A 392 14.51 3.19 -12.33
CA VAL A 392 13.14 3.52 -12.73
C VAL A 392 13.13 4.80 -13.59
N ARG A 393 13.73 5.88 -13.08
CA ARG A 393 13.78 7.21 -13.72
C ARG A 393 14.29 7.16 -15.17
N HIS A 394 15.27 6.30 -15.45
CA HIS A 394 15.95 6.21 -16.74
C HIS A 394 15.51 5.00 -17.59
N SER A 395 14.46 4.29 -17.18
CA SER A 395 14.01 3.07 -17.87
C SER A 395 13.51 3.29 -19.30
N LEU A 396 13.21 4.54 -19.69
CA LEU A 396 12.70 4.94 -21.00
C LEU A 396 13.62 5.91 -21.76
N ASP A 397 14.91 5.98 -21.40
CA ASP A 397 15.88 6.91 -22.01
C ASP A 397 16.17 6.62 -23.49
N GLU A 398 15.97 5.38 -23.95
CA GLU A 398 16.14 5.02 -25.37
C GLU A 398 14.96 5.44 -26.26
N VAL A 399 13.92 6.04 -25.68
CA VAL A 399 12.76 6.64 -26.36
C VAL A 399 12.50 8.04 -25.80
N PRO A 400 13.43 8.99 -25.97
CA PRO A 400 13.32 10.32 -25.37
C PRO A 400 12.27 11.21 -26.07
N ASP A 401 11.99 10.94 -27.35
CA ASP A 401 11.20 11.82 -28.22
C ASP A 401 9.77 11.35 -28.47
N LEU A 402 9.18 10.60 -27.53
CA LEU A 402 7.79 10.15 -27.61
C LEU A 402 6.81 11.33 -27.54
N CYS A 403 5.70 11.23 -28.29
CA CYS A 403 4.59 12.18 -28.22
C CYS A 403 3.67 11.92 -27.01
N ALA A 404 4.25 11.98 -25.81
CA ALA A 404 3.54 11.77 -24.55
C ALA A 404 4.25 12.50 -23.39
N TRP A 405 3.48 12.83 -22.37
CA TRP A 405 4.01 13.04 -21.03
C TRP A 405 4.40 11.68 -20.45
N VAL A 406 5.57 11.54 -19.86
CA VAL A 406 5.96 10.29 -19.19
C VAL A 406 5.90 10.49 -17.69
N LEU A 407 5.26 9.56 -16.98
CA LEU A 407 5.09 9.65 -15.53
C LEU A 407 5.45 8.31 -14.88
N PHE A 408 6.29 8.37 -13.85
CA PHE A 408 6.69 7.26 -13.00
C PHE A 408 6.13 7.51 -11.58
N PRO A 409 4.88 7.09 -11.29
CA PRO A 409 4.29 7.24 -9.96
C PRO A 409 4.96 6.32 -8.93
N THR A 410 4.75 6.59 -7.64
CA THR A 410 5.30 5.78 -6.54
C THR A 410 4.28 4.80 -5.95
N GLY A 411 2.99 5.12 -6.00
CA GLY A 411 2.02 4.39 -5.17
C GLY A 411 2.28 4.62 -3.67
N VAL A 412 2.96 5.72 -3.32
CA VAL A 412 3.41 6.14 -1.97
C VAL A 412 4.60 5.36 -1.35
N THR A 413 4.90 4.14 -1.81
CA THR A 413 6.01 3.32 -1.27
C THR A 413 6.75 2.54 -2.35
N PRO A 414 7.98 2.02 -2.09
CA PRO A 414 8.65 1.06 -2.98
C PRO A 414 7.84 -0.18 -3.36
N TRP A 415 6.81 -0.52 -2.58
CA TRP A 415 5.89 -1.64 -2.87
C TRP A 415 4.53 -1.16 -3.36
N SER A 416 4.47 0.09 -3.82
CA SER A 416 3.32 0.66 -4.52
C SER A 416 2.06 0.71 -3.66
N GLY A 417 2.26 0.93 -2.35
CA GLY A 417 1.21 0.91 -1.33
C GLY A 417 0.68 -0.50 -1.13
N ASP A 418 -0.42 -0.81 -1.79
CA ASP A 418 -1.12 -2.10 -1.77
C ASP A 418 -1.05 -2.83 -3.12
N ASP A 419 0.13 -2.84 -3.74
CA ASP A 419 0.39 -3.40 -5.08
C ASP A 419 -0.43 -2.69 -6.19
N TRP A 420 -0.49 -1.35 -6.19
CA TRP A 420 -1.21 -0.56 -7.19
C TRP A 420 -2.76 -0.70 -7.18
N HIS A 421 -3.41 -0.98 -6.04
CA HIS A 421 -4.87 -1.25 -6.00
C HIS A 421 -5.71 -0.09 -5.45
N THR A 422 -5.92 -0.02 -4.14
CA THR A 422 -6.82 0.96 -3.51
C THR A 422 -6.04 2.23 -3.16
N TRP A 423 -5.01 2.11 -2.32
CA TRP A 423 -4.20 3.25 -1.90
C TRP A 423 -3.21 3.64 -3.00
N GLY A 424 -2.47 2.66 -3.52
CA GLY A 424 -1.43 2.90 -4.52
C GLY A 424 -1.98 3.45 -5.84
N PHE A 425 -3.19 3.07 -6.25
CA PHE A 425 -3.77 3.58 -7.49
C PHE A 425 -4.39 4.98 -7.33
N ALA A 426 -4.93 5.30 -6.16
CA ALA A 426 -5.38 6.66 -5.85
C ALA A 426 -4.22 7.66 -5.96
N ASP A 427 -3.02 7.26 -5.57
CA ASP A 427 -1.77 8.01 -5.77
C ASP A 427 -1.42 8.19 -7.26
N VAL A 428 -1.56 7.15 -8.08
CA VAL A 428 -1.36 7.26 -9.55
C VAL A 428 -2.30 8.29 -10.17
N GLU A 429 -3.60 8.24 -9.81
CA GLU A 429 -4.59 9.20 -10.33
C GLU A 429 -4.31 10.63 -9.83
N ALA A 430 -3.83 10.79 -8.59
CA ALA A 430 -3.41 12.09 -8.06
C ALA A 430 -2.16 12.65 -8.75
N ALA A 431 -1.17 11.80 -9.05
CA ALA A 431 0.04 12.18 -9.77
C ALA A 431 -0.29 12.73 -11.17
N ILE A 432 -1.24 12.08 -11.86
CA ILE A 432 -1.74 12.52 -13.17
C ILE A 432 -2.47 13.86 -13.06
N ALA A 433 -3.32 14.01 -12.03
CA ALA A 433 -4.06 15.24 -11.78
C ALA A 433 -3.15 16.42 -11.38
N ALA A 434 -1.92 16.18 -10.96
CA ALA A 434 -0.94 17.21 -10.61
C ALA A 434 -0.18 17.80 -11.82
N ILE A 435 -0.24 17.17 -13.00
CA ILE A 435 0.49 17.65 -14.20
C ILE A 435 0.05 19.06 -14.62
N PRO A 436 -1.26 19.42 -14.65
CA PRO A 436 -1.69 20.79 -14.93
C PRO A 436 -1.11 21.83 -13.96
N GLU A 437 -1.03 21.51 -12.66
CA GLU A 437 -0.42 22.41 -11.66
C GLU A 437 1.09 22.57 -11.92
N TRP A 438 1.79 21.50 -12.29
CA TRP A 438 3.20 21.58 -12.72
C TRP A 438 3.37 22.49 -13.94
N ILE A 439 2.49 22.39 -14.95
CA ILE A 439 2.52 23.23 -16.17
C ILE A 439 2.44 24.72 -15.81
N GLU A 440 1.53 25.08 -14.92
CA GLU A 440 1.36 26.45 -14.43
C GLU A 440 2.58 26.90 -13.60
N GLN A 441 3.02 26.07 -12.66
CA GLN A 441 4.10 26.35 -11.72
C GLN A 441 5.44 26.64 -12.41
N VAL A 442 5.79 25.85 -13.44
CA VAL A 442 7.08 25.98 -14.14
C VAL A 442 7.01 26.86 -15.39
N GLY A 443 5.83 27.41 -15.71
CA GLY A 443 5.62 28.21 -16.90
C GLY A 443 5.84 27.44 -18.21
N TRP A 444 5.40 26.17 -18.26
CA TRP A 444 5.60 25.30 -19.41
C TRP A 444 4.92 25.85 -20.67
N SER A 445 5.67 25.89 -21.78
CA SER A 445 5.20 26.43 -23.07
C SER A 445 5.13 25.39 -24.20
N GLY A 446 5.34 24.12 -23.88
CA GLY A 446 5.20 23.01 -24.83
C GLY A 446 3.75 22.53 -24.95
N PRO A 447 3.53 21.32 -25.51
CA PRO A 447 2.20 20.73 -25.66
C PRO A 447 1.47 20.58 -24.32
N GLY A 448 0.14 20.66 -24.34
CA GLY A 448 -0.70 20.40 -23.16
C GLY A 448 -0.71 18.92 -22.75
N VAL A 449 -1.38 18.59 -21.66
CA VAL A 449 -1.61 17.21 -21.21
C VAL A 449 -3.08 16.84 -21.37
N ASP A 450 -3.34 15.60 -21.78
CA ASP A 450 -4.66 14.96 -21.75
C ASP A 450 -4.67 13.94 -20.61
N THR A 451 -5.28 14.32 -19.49
CA THR A 451 -5.29 13.53 -18.26
C THR A 451 -6.21 12.31 -18.31
N ASP A 452 -6.98 12.12 -19.39
CA ASP A 452 -7.91 10.99 -19.55
C ASP A 452 -7.44 9.98 -20.61
N ARG A 453 -6.26 10.16 -21.23
CA ARG A 453 -5.69 9.21 -22.20
C ARG A 453 -4.35 8.66 -21.77
N TRP A 454 -4.33 7.39 -21.38
CA TRP A 454 -3.17 6.73 -20.81
C TRP A 454 -2.71 5.55 -21.67
N LEU A 455 -1.43 5.55 -22.03
CA LEU A 455 -0.70 4.34 -22.40
C LEU A 455 -0.03 3.84 -21.13
N VAL A 456 -0.35 2.64 -20.67
CA VAL A 456 0.20 2.10 -19.41
C VAL A 456 1.21 1.01 -19.70
N SER A 457 2.36 1.08 -19.06
CA SER A 457 3.45 0.11 -19.16
C SER A 457 4.05 -0.12 -17.77
N GLY A 458 4.66 -1.27 -17.56
CA GLY A 458 5.22 -1.60 -16.25
C GLY A 458 5.94 -2.94 -16.24
N HIS A 459 6.89 -3.08 -15.30
CA HIS A 459 7.68 -4.30 -15.12
C HIS A 459 7.37 -4.99 -13.78
N SER A 460 7.32 -6.32 -13.74
CA SER A 460 7.12 -7.09 -12.50
C SER A 460 5.83 -6.68 -11.77
N ASN A 461 5.91 -6.14 -10.56
CA ASN A 461 4.76 -5.55 -9.86
C ASN A 461 4.06 -4.45 -10.68
N GLY A 462 4.82 -3.62 -11.39
CA GLY A 462 4.26 -2.62 -12.31
C GLY A 462 3.63 -3.24 -13.56
N GLY A 463 4.10 -4.42 -13.97
CA GLY A 463 3.45 -5.22 -15.02
C GLY A 463 2.08 -5.73 -14.56
N GLN A 464 1.96 -6.14 -13.29
CA GLN A 464 0.65 -6.41 -12.67
C GLN A 464 -0.18 -5.13 -12.54
N GLY A 465 0.37 -4.01 -12.08
CA GLY A 465 -0.33 -2.73 -12.03
C GLY A 465 -0.85 -2.27 -13.40
N THR A 466 -0.16 -2.66 -14.49
CA THR A 466 -0.64 -2.43 -15.86
C THR A 466 -1.90 -3.24 -16.17
N TRP A 467 -1.97 -4.50 -15.70
CA TRP A 467 -3.19 -5.31 -15.79
C TRP A 467 -4.33 -4.73 -14.95
N TYR A 468 -4.03 -4.25 -13.74
CA TYR A 468 -5.01 -3.58 -12.89
C TYR A 468 -5.58 -2.34 -13.57
N ALA A 469 -4.73 -1.42 -14.04
CA ALA A 469 -5.15 -0.22 -14.77
C ALA A 469 -6.01 -0.55 -16.00
N LEU A 470 -5.59 -1.53 -16.81
CA LEU A 470 -6.31 -1.96 -18.01
C LEU A 470 -7.72 -2.48 -17.69
N THR A 471 -7.86 -3.25 -16.61
CA THR A 471 -9.12 -3.92 -16.26
C THR A 471 -10.06 -3.04 -15.44
N HIS A 472 -9.52 -2.07 -14.68
CA HIS A 472 -10.26 -1.21 -13.74
C HIS A 472 -10.45 0.23 -14.22
N ARG A 473 -9.68 0.72 -15.20
CA ARG A 473 -9.81 2.05 -15.83
C ARG A 473 -9.97 1.99 -17.36
N PRO A 474 -10.75 1.06 -17.93
CA PRO A 474 -10.71 0.77 -19.37
C PRO A 474 -10.98 2.00 -20.26
N ASP A 475 -11.84 2.93 -19.84
CA ASP A 475 -12.16 4.13 -20.63
C ASP A 475 -11.02 5.15 -20.69
N LYS A 476 -10.06 5.10 -19.77
CA LYS A 476 -8.87 5.97 -19.78
C LYS A 476 -7.69 5.35 -20.54
N ILE A 477 -7.70 4.04 -20.80
CA ILE A 477 -6.55 3.34 -21.38
C ILE A 477 -6.65 3.28 -22.91
N ILE A 478 -5.72 3.96 -23.60
CA ILE A 478 -5.63 3.89 -25.07
C ILE A 478 -4.85 2.65 -25.54
N ALA A 479 -3.94 2.15 -24.71
CA ALA A 479 -3.15 0.95 -24.94
C ALA A 479 -2.42 0.50 -23.66
N ALA A 480 -2.03 -0.77 -23.59
CA ALA A 480 -1.30 -1.33 -22.46
C ALA A 480 -0.10 -2.18 -22.90
N ALA A 481 1.01 -2.09 -22.16
CA ALA A 481 2.24 -2.82 -22.38
C ALA A 481 2.78 -3.48 -21.08
N PRO A 482 2.11 -4.53 -20.56
CA PRO A 482 2.58 -5.23 -19.38
C PRO A 482 3.85 -6.06 -19.68
N VAL A 483 4.89 -5.88 -18.87
CA VAL A 483 6.20 -6.56 -19.03
C VAL A 483 6.51 -7.41 -17.81
N SER A 484 6.75 -8.72 -18.00
CA SER A 484 7.08 -9.65 -16.91
C SER A 484 6.17 -9.56 -15.66
N GLY A 485 4.89 -9.24 -15.87
CA GLY A 485 3.91 -9.08 -14.78
C GLY A 485 3.19 -10.38 -14.44
N TYR A 486 2.91 -10.60 -13.15
CA TYR A 486 2.13 -11.75 -12.70
C TYR A 486 0.63 -11.51 -12.90
N SER A 487 -0.13 -12.61 -13.03
CA SER A 487 -1.56 -12.54 -13.39
C SER A 487 -2.48 -12.17 -12.22
N SER A 488 -2.15 -12.61 -11.01
CA SER A 488 -2.83 -12.28 -9.76
C SER A 488 -1.94 -12.65 -8.57
N ILE A 489 -2.18 -12.05 -7.39
CA ILE A 489 -1.41 -12.36 -6.18
C ILE A 489 -1.54 -13.86 -5.84
N GLN A 490 -2.75 -14.41 -6.00
CA GLN A 490 -3.07 -15.81 -5.72
C GLN A 490 -2.37 -16.79 -6.67
N ASN A 491 -2.17 -16.40 -7.93
CA ASN A 491 -1.48 -17.27 -8.88
C ASN A 491 0.04 -17.11 -8.83
N TYR A 492 0.54 -15.96 -8.34
CA TYR A 492 1.98 -15.68 -8.24
C TYR A 492 2.65 -16.51 -7.14
N VAL A 493 2.12 -16.41 -5.91
CA VAL A 493 2.48 -17.30 -4.81
C VAL A 493 1.19 -17.88 -4.23
N PRO A 494 0.86 -19.15 -4.53
CA PRO A 494 -0.39 -19.76 -4.11
C PRO A 494 -0.57 -19.84 -2.60
N TYR A 495 -1.80 -19.64 -2.15
CA TYR A 495 -2.25 -19.68 -0.74
C TYR A 495 -2.35 -21.12 -0.20
N THR A 496 -1.76 -22.08 -0.92
CA THR A 496 -1.45 -23.40 -0.36
C THR A 496 -0.53 -23.25 0.86
N PHE A 497 -0.43 -24.29 1.69
CA PHE A 497 0.35 -24.28 2.96
C PHE A 497 -0.25 -23.45 4.09
N TRP A 498 -1.40 -22.80 3.88
CA TRP A 498 -2.22 -22.34 5.00
C TRP A 498 -2.57 -23.52 5.92
N ARG A 499 -2.85 -23.22 7.18
CA ARG A 499 -3.46 -24.16 8.11
C ARG A 499 -4.72 -24.74 7.50
N THR A 500 -4.94 -26.03 7.77
CA THR A 500 -6.16 -26.71 7.35
C THR A 500 -7.38 -25.92 7.80
N THR A 501 -8.20 -25.52 6.84
CA THR A 501 -9.33 -24.62 7.04
C THR A 501 -10.55 -25.15 6.29
N ASP A 502 -11.74 -24.91 6.84
CA ASP A 502 -13.01 -25.19 6.18
C ASP A 502 -13.07 -24.52 4.78
N PRO A 503 -13.47 -25.25 3.72
CA PRO A 503 -13.54 -24.69 2.37
C PRO A 503 -14.47 -23.48 2.22
N GLY A 504 -15.52 -23.36 3.04
CA GLY A 504 -16.40 -22.20 3.08
C GLY A 504 -15.68 -20.94 3.56
N LYS A 505 -14.82 -21.07 4.57
CA LYS A 505 -14.00 -19.95 5.08
C LYS A 505 -12.94 -19.54 4.05
N ASP A 506 -12.26 -20.51 3.42
CA ASP A 506 -11.29 -20.21 2.34
C ASP A 506 -11.96 -19.50 1.15
N ALA A 507 -13.16 -19.93 0.76
CA ALA A 507 -13.92 -19.29 -0.32
C ALA A 507 -14.18 -17.80 -0.03
N VAL A 508 -14.52 -17.44 1.21
CA VAL A 508 -14.72 -16.02 1.60
C VAL A 508 -13.43 -15.22 1.38
N ILE A 509 -12.26 -15.74 1.76
CA ILE A 509 -10.97 -15.06 1.56
C ILE A 509 -10.63 -14.92 0.08
N GLN A 510 -10.82 -15.99 -0.71
CA GLN A 510 -10.58 -15.96 -2.15
C GLN A 510 -11.48 -14.92 -2.85
N ILE A 511 -12.74 -14.80 -2.41
CA ILE A 511 -13.68 -13.80 -2.90
C ILE A 511 -13.23 -12.37 -2.58
N SER A 512 -12.79 -12.11 -1.35
CA SER A 512 -12.28 -10.79 -0.94
C SER A 512 -11.11 -10.32 -1.81
N LEU A 513 -10.36 -11.26 -2.39
CA LEU A 513 -9.22 -10.99 -3.26
C LEU A 513 -9.57 -10.93 -4.76
N ASN A 514 -10.85 -10.92 -5.16
CA ASN A 514 -11.23 -10.93 -6.58
C ASN A 514 -10.75 -9.70 -7.37
N SER A 515 -10.59 -8.53 -6.75
CA SER A 515 -10.02 -7.33 -7.40
C SER A 515 -8.59 -7.57 -7.91
N TYR A 516 -7.82 -8.41 -7.21
CA TYR A 516 -6.45 -8.80 -7.60
C TYR A 516 -6.40 -9.85 -8.73
N ARG A 517 -7.55 -10.43 -9.12
CA ARG A 517 -7.64 -11.55 -10.09
C ARG A 517 -7.96 -11.05 -11.48
N HIS A 518 -6.97 -10.45 -12.14
CA HIS A 518 -7.16 -9.89 -13.49
C HIS A 518 -7.65 -10.94 -14.50
N GLU A 519 -7.38 -12.24 -14.28
CA GLU A 519 -7.88 -13.34 -15.11
C GLU A 519 -9.41 -13.31 -15.26
N LEU A 520 -10.13 -12.81 -14.25
CA LEU A 520 -11.59 -12.70 -14.23
C LEU A 520 -12.12 -11.47 -14.98
N LEU A 521 -11.26 -10.51 -15.31
CA LEU A 521 -11.63 -9.15 -15.72
C LEU A 521 -11.20 -8.80 -17.15
N LEU A 522 -10.55 -9.71 -17.87
CA LEU A 522 -9.94 -9.45 -19.19
C LEU A 522 -10.95 -9.04 -20.27
N GLU A 523 -12.23 -9.37 -20.14
CA GLU A 523 -13.30 -8.90 -21.05
C GLU A 523 -13.38 -7.36 -21.09
N ASN A 524 -13.01 -6.69 -19.99
CA ASN A 524 -12.95 -5.23 -19.93
C ASN A 524 -11.91 -4.64 -20.88
N ALA A 525 -10.93 -5.42 -21.33
CA ALA A 525 -9.89 -4.97 -22.25
C ALA A 525 -10.33 -4.98 -23.73
N LYS A 526 -11.54 -5.46 -24.05
CA LYS A 526 -12.07 -5.47 -25.41
C LYS A 526 -12.04 -4.06 -26.03
N GLY A 527 -11.39 -3.94 -27.18
CA GLY A 527 -11.21 -2.68 -27.92
C GLY A 527 -9.90 -1.93 -27.62
N ILE A 528 -9.11 -2.37 -26.63
CA ILE A 528 -7.84 -1.75 -26.23
C ILE A 528 -6.68 -2.53 -26.85
N THR A 529 -5.67 -1.82 -27.36
CA THR A 529 -4.48 -2.48 -27.96
C THR A 529 -3.50 -2.89 -26.87
N ILE A 530 -3.06 -4.15 -26.87
CA ILE A 530 -2.18 -4.71 -25.84
C ILE A 530 -0.93 -5.32 -26.47
N LEU A 531 0.25 -4.99 -25.94
CA LEU A 531 1.50 -5.70 -26.23
C LEU A 531 2.11 -6.26 -24.94
N GLN A 532 2.13 -7.57 -24.81
CA GLN A 532 2.75 -8.29 -23.71
C GLN A 532 4.21 -8.63 -24.05
N GLN A 533 5.11 -8.47 -23.08
CA GLN A 533 6.50 -8.92 -23.21
C GLN A 533 6.97 -9.67 -21.97
N HIS A 534 7.77 -10.71 -22.15
CA HIS A 534 8.32 -11.50 -21.04
C HIS A 534 9.70 -12.07 -21.37
N GLY A 535 10.61 -12.17 -20.39
CA GLY A 535 11.83 -12.96 -20.53
C GLY A 535 11.54 -14.47 -20.54
N SER A 536 12.11 -15.24 -21.46
CA SER A 536 11.83 -16.69 -21.53
C SER A 536 12.44 -17.49 -20.38
N GLU A 537 13.44 -16.93 -19.70
CA GLU A 537 14.17 -17.53 -18.56
C GLU A 537 13.93 -16.72 -17.28
N ASP A 538 12.79 -16.02 -17.20
CA ASP A 538 12.37 -15.29 -16.00
C ASP A 538 12.11 -16.28 -14.85
N ASP A 539 12.94 -16.19 -13.81
CA ASP A 539 12.92 -17.05 -12.63
C ASP A 539 12.30 -16.34 -11.41
N ASN A 540 11.82 -15.11 -11.56
CA ASN A 540 11.19 -14.35 -10.48
C ASN A 540 9.70 -14.16 -10.72
N VAL A 541 9.27 -13.83 -11.94
CA VAL A 541 7.87 -13.96 -12.37
C VAL A 541 7.85 -14.93 -13.53
N PRO A 542 7.45 -16.19 -13.35
CA PRO A 542 7.56 -17.16 -14.42
C PRO A 542 6.77 -16.74 -15.68
N PRO A 543 7.29 -16.99 -16.90
CA PRO A 543 6.63 -16.58 -18.15
C PRO A 543 5.25 -17.23 -18.36
N TYR A 544 4.93 -18.25 -17.57
CA TYR A 544 3.59 -18.81 -17.44
C TYR A 544 2.50 -17.72 -17.28
N HIS A 545 2.74 -16.68 -16.50
CA HIS A 545 1.72 -15.63 -16.27
C HIS A 545 1.34 -14.90 -17.56
N SER A 546 2.31 -14.45 -18.36
CA SER A 546 1.99 -13.79 -19.64
C SER A 546 1.46 -14.77 -20.69
N ARG A 547 1.91 -16.03 -20.68
CA ARG A 547 1.34 -17.07 -21.55
C ARG A 547 -0.15 -17.30 -21.24
N LEU A 548 -0.49 -17.43 -19.96
CA LEU A 548 -1.85 -17.59 -19.48
C LEU A 548 -2.72 -16.39 -19.85
N LEU A 549 -2.27 -15.16 -19.57
CA LEU A 549 -3.06 -13.97 -19.89
C LEU A 549 -3.22 -13.76 -21.40
N SER A 550 -2.21 -14.09 -22.20
CA SER A 550 -2.34 -14.11 -23.66
C SER A 550 -3.41 -15.10 -24.14
N GLU A 551 -3.45 -16.31 -23.58
CA GLU A 551 -4.47 -17.31 -23.87
C GLU A 551 -5.86 -16.81 -23.48
N LEU A 552 -6.02 -16.29 -22.26
CA LEU A 552 -7.31 -15.81 -21.76
C LEU A 552 -7.81 -14.57 -22.51
N LEU A 553 -6.92 -13.67 -22.93
CA LEU A 553 -7.28 -12.52 -23.78
C LEU A 553 -7.83 -12.99 -25.14
N GLU A 554 -7.19 -13.98 -25.77
CA GLU A 554 -7.68 -14.55 -27.03
C GLU A 554 -9.07 -15.22 -26.84
N GLN A 555 -9.25 -15.96 -25.74
CA GLN A 555 -10.55 -16.57 -25.39
C GLN A 555 -11.64 -15.51 -25.13
N ALA A 556 -11.29 -14.36 -24.55
CA ALA A 556 -12.17 -13.20 -24.39
C ALA A 556 -12.36 -12.39 -25.69
N GLY A 557 -11.75 -12.82 -26.81
CA GLY A 557 -11.80 -12.13 -28.09
C GLY A 557 -11.08 -10.77 -28.09
N VAL A 558 -10.10 -10.58 -27.21
CA VAL A 558 -9.27 -9.36 -27.13
C VAL A 558 -7.99 -9.58 -27.92
N ALA A 559 -7.72 -8.68 -28.86
CA ALA A 559 -6.49 -8.75 -29.66
C ALA A 559 -5.27 -8.38 -28.80
N THR A 560 -4.25 -9.24 -28.79
CA THR A 560 -3.01 -9.00 -28.05
C THR A 560 -1.79 -9.43 -28.87
N GLU A 561 -0.70 -8.67 -28.79
CA GLU A 561 0.62 -9.04 -29.29
C GLU A 561 1.43 -9.64 -28.13
N TYR A 562 2.00 -10.83 -28.27
CA TYR A 562 2.84 -11.45 -27.25
C TYR A 562 4.27 -11.66 -27.76
N HIS A 563 5.24 -11.13 -27.03
CA HIS A 563 6.66 -11.23 -27.33
C HIS A 563 7.44 -11.84 -26.17
N GLU A 564 7.80 -13.11 -26.30
CA GLU A 564 8.73 -13.77 -25.37
C GLU A 564 10.18 -13.56 -25.84
N MET A 565 11.05 -13.04 -24.97
CA MET A 565 12.44 -12.70 -25.27
C MET A 565 13.35 -13.90 -24.96
N PRO A 566 13.91 -14.58 -25.99
CA PRO A 566 14.70 -15.80 -25.78
C PRO A 566 15.97 -15.55 -24.96
N GLY A 567 16.18 -16.39 -23.94
CA GLY A 567 17.35 -16.35 -23.04
C GLY A 567 17.40 -15.13 -22.12
N LYS A 568 16.33 -14.33 -22.04
CA LYS A 568 16.29 -13.15 -21.16
C LYS A 568 15.73 -13.53 -19.79
N PRO A 569 16.38 -13.08 -18.70
CA PRO A 569 15.93 -13.32 -17.32
C PRO A 569 14.81 -12.33 -16.93
N HIS A 570 14.49 -12.23 -15.64
CA HIS A 570 13.50 -11.28 -15.14
C HIS A 570 13.80 -9.81 -15.48
N TRP A 571 15.05 -9.40 -15.31
CA TRP A 571 15.50 -8.02 -15.55
C TRP A 571 16.76 -7.98 -16.41
N TRP A 572 16.81 -7.05 -17.36
CA TRP A 572 18.01 -6.73 -18.13
C TRP A 572 17.96 -5.27 -18.62
N ASP A 573 19.12 -4.70 -18.94
CA ASP A 573 19.20 -3.34 -19.49
C ASP A 573 18.40 -3.22 -20.79
N GLY A 574 17.50 -2.24 -20.86
CA GLY A 574 16.61 -2.03 -22.00
C GLY A 574 15.38 -2.94 -22.03
N VAL A 575 15.04 -3.62 -20.92
CA VAL A 575 13.80 -4.43 -20.81
C VAL A 575 12.53 -3.65 -21.19
N MET A 576 12.47 -2.35 -20.87
CA MET A 576 11.33 -1.48 -21.20
C MET A 576 11.42 -0.83 -22.59
N THR A 577 12.51 -1.04 -23.31
CA THR A 577 12.83 -0.36 -24.58
C THR A 577 13.31 -1.33 -25.66
N THR A 578 12.86 -2.58 -25.60
CA THR A 578 13.07 -3.57 -26.66
C THR A 578 12.48 -3.08 -27.98
N LYS A 579 12.94 -3.67 -29.10
CA LYS A 579 12.44 -3.30 -30.43
C LYS A 579 10.91 -3.40 -30.56
N PRO A 580 10.23 -4.47 -30.08
CA PRO A 580 8.76 -4.52 -30.09
C PRO A 580 8.12 -3.38 -29.31
N LEU A 581 8.60 -3.09 -28.08
CA LEU A 581 8.06 -2.01 -27.24
C LEU A 581 8.25 -0.63 -27.88
N LYS A 582 9.45 -0.32 -28.39
CA LYS A 582 9.71 0.95 -29.10
C LYS A 582 8.74 1.15 -30.26
N ASN A 583 8.58 0.12 -31.10
CA ASN A 583 7.66 0.17 -32.23
C ASN A 583 6.21 0.36 -31.76
N PHE A 584 5.82 -0.30 -30.68
CA PHE A 584 4.50 -0.18 -30.09
C PHE A 584 4.23 1.24 -29.58
N TYR A 585 5.14 1.81 -28.79
CA TYR A 585 5.02 3.17 -28.28
C TYR A 585 4.84 4.19 -29.42
N HIS A 586 5.71 4.15 -30.44
CA HIS A 586 5.57 5.03 -31.61
C HIS A 586 4.26 4.79 -32.37
N ARG A 587 3.90 3.52 -32.62
CA ARG A 587 2.67 3.18 -33.34
C ARG A 587 1.41 3.72 -32.65
N ILE A 588 1.36 3.66 -31.31
CA ILE A 588 0.20 4.15 -30.54
C ILE A 588 0.22 5.68 -30.41
N LEU A 589 1.37 6.26 -30.05
CA LEU A 589 1.47 7.69 -29.73
C LEU A 589 1.50 8.59 -30.97
N ASP A 590 1.96 8.08 -32.12
CA ASP A 590 1.98 8.81 -33.40
C ASP A 590 0.69 8.64 -34.22
N ALA A 591 -0.23 7.80 -33.73
CA ALA A 591 -1.54 7.57 -34.34
C ALA A 591 -2.48 8.77 -34.12
N PRO A 592 -3.35 9.09 -35.10
CA PRO A 592 -4.35 10.12 -34.91
C PRO A 592 -5.34 9.74 -33.80
N LEU A 593 -5.92 10.76 -33.16
CA LEU A 593 -6.99 10.60 -32.18
C LEU A 593 -8.12 9.74 -32.76
N LYS A 594 -8.39 8.61 -32.12
CA LYS A 594 -9.58 7.81 -32.42
C LYS A 594 -10.74 8.31 -31.57
N SER A 595 -11.83 8.71 -32.21
CA SER A 595 -13.11 8.87 -31.54
C SER A 595 -13.78 7.49 -31.47
N TYR A 596 -13.88 6.94 -30.27
CA TYR A 596 -14.59 5.69 -30.02
C TYR A 596 -16.08 5.98 -29.90
N THR A 597 -16.86 5.46 -30.83
CA THR A 597 -18.33 5.47 -30.75
C THR A 597 -18.84 4.07 -30.46
N LEU A 598 -20.06 3.95 -29.89
CA LEU A 598 -20.71 2.65 -29.72
C LEU A 598 -20.85 1.89 -31.06
N ALA A 599 -20.89 2.61 -32.18
CA ALA A 599 -20.89 2.04 -33.52
C ALA A 599 -19.59 1.30 -33.91
N GLN A 600 -18.45 1.64 -33.29
CA GLN A 600 -17.16 0.97 -33.53
C GLN A 600 -16.91 -0.20 -32.56
N ASN A 601 -17.42 -0.11 -31.33
CA ASN A 601 -17.37 -1.17 -30.31
C ASN A 601 -18.78 -1.66 -30.01
N ASN A 602 -19.37 -2.37 -30.96
CA ASN A 602 -20.78 -2.71 -30.93
C ASN A 602 -21.11 -4.00 -30.16
N ASP A 603 -20.11 -4.69 -29.61
CA ASP A 603 -20.26 -5.89 -28.79
C ASP A 603 -19.15 -5.91 -27.72
N PHE A 604 -19.53 -5.74 -26.46
CA PHE A 604 -18.59 -5.76 -25.34
C PHE A 604 -19.27 -6.12 -24.01
N VAL A 605 -18.46 -6.62 -23.08
CA VAL A 605 -18.88 -6.93 -21.70
C VAL A 605 -18.19 -5.97 -20.74
N VAL A 606 -18.92 -5.57 -19.71
CA VAL A 606 -18.39 -4.90 -18.52
C VAL A 606 -18.48 -5.86 -17.36
N VAL A 607 -17.34 -6.18 -16.75
CA VAL A 607 -17.22 -7.06 -15.59
C VAL A 607 -16.80 -6.23 -14.39
N SER A 608 -17.43 -6.45 -13.24
CA SER A 608 -17.10 -5.83 -11.95
C SER A 608 -16.99 -6.89 -10.86
N THR A 609 -16.05 -6.70 -9.94
CA THR A 609 -15.88 -7.53 -8.74
C THR A 609 -16.83 -7.14 -7.60
N GLY A 610 -17.52 -6.00 -7.74
CA GLY A 610 -18.38 -5.43 -6.69
C GLY A 610 -17.60 -4.71 -5.58
N GLN A 611 -16.30 -4.45 -5.75
CA GLN A 611 -15.47 -3.77 -4.74
C GLN A 611 -15.41 -2.24 -4.89
N GLY A 612 -16.23 -1.65 -5.77
CA GLY A 612 -16.31 -0.18 -5.95
C GLY A 612 -15.01 0.47 -6.42
N ASP A 613 -14.23 -0.26 -7.21
CA ASP A 613 -12.90 0.08 -7.72
C ASP A 613 -12.85 0.16 -9.26
N MET A 614 -13.99 -0.05 -9.93
CA MET A 614 -14.10 -0.04 -11.40
C MET A 614 -14.60 1.31 -11.92
N SER A 615 -13.97 1.84 -12.96
CA SER A 615 -14.51 2.97 -13.73
C SER A 615 -15.51 2.49 -14.80
N PRO A 616 -16.20 3.42 -15.48
CA PRO A 616 -17.04 3.06 -16.61
C PRO A 616 -16.23 2.36 -17.72
N LYS A 617 -16.93 1.55 -18.52
CA LYS A 617 -16.47 1.03 -19.81
C LYS A 617 -17.48 1.38 -20.91
N ASN A 618 -17.05 2.08 -21.94
CA ASN A 618 -17.85 2.59 -23.05
C ASN A 618 -19.15 3.26 -22.56
N GLY A 619 -19.10 3.95 -21.42
CA GLY A 619 -20.26 4.61 -20.83
C GLY A 619 -21.19 3.75 -19.97
N VAL A 620 -20.81 2.51 -19.62
CA VAL A 620 -21.55 1.68 -18.65
C VAL A 620 -20.78 1.61 -17.34
N SER A 621 -21.45 1.91 -16.22
CA SER A 621 -20.92 1.72 -14.86
C SER A 621 -21.82 0.78 -14.07
N ILE A 622 -21.28 -0.30 -13.52
CA ILE A 622 -21.99 -1.15 -12.56
C ILE A 622 -21.85 -0.51 -11.18
N LEU A 623 -22.98 -0.13 -10.56
CA LEU A 623 -22.98 0.60 -9.30
C LEU A 623 -23.15 -0.31 -8.08
N SER A 624 -23.84 -1.44 -8.23
CA SER A 624 -24.20 -2.34 -7.13
C SER A 624 -24.50 -3.75 -7.62
N THR A 625 -24.39 -4.72 -6.73
CA THR A 625 -24.51 -6.15 -7.05
C THR A 625 -25.65 -6.82 -6.29
N THR A 626 -26.26 -7.84 -6.88
CA THR A 626 -27.34 -8.58 -6.20
C THR A 626 -26.79 -9.45 -5.07
N THR A 627 -25.65 -10.08 -5.29
CA THR A 627 -24.97 -10.99 -4.37
C THR A 627 -23.52 -10.53 -4.21
N PRO A 628 -23.16 -9.92 -3.07
CA PRO A 628 -21.79 -9.53 -2.77
C PRO A 628 -20.83 -10.70 -2.89
N GLY A 629 -19.65 -10.43 -3.44
CA GLY A 629 -18.60 -11.44 -3.63
C GLY A 629 -18.72 -12.28 -4.91
N GLN A 630 -19.77 -12.10 -5.71
CA GLN A 630 -19.86 -12.68 -7.05
C GLN A 630 -19.60 -11.62 -8.12
N LEU A 631 -19.00 -12.03 -9.24
CA LEU A 631 -18.78 -11.12 -10.37
C LEU A 631 -20.11 -10.61 -10.92
N ALA A 632 -20.19 -9.32 -11.18
CA ALA A 632 -21.29 -8.67 -11.87
C ALA A 632 -20.92 -8.42 -13.33
N LYS A 633 -21.85 -8.68 -14.25
CA LYS A 633 -21.62 -8.52 -15.69
C LYS A 633 -22.77 -7.80 -16.37
N ILE A 634 -22.43 -6.89 -17.29
CA ILE A 634 -23.34 -6.32 -18.29
C ILE A 634 -22.75 -6.62 -19.67
N HIS A 635 -23.47 -7.40 -20.49
CA HIS A 635 -23.14 -7.57 -21.90
C HIS A 635 -23.96 -6.59 -22.72
N VAL A 636 -23.31 -5.84 -23.61
CA VAL A 636 -23.92 -4.80 -24.45
C VAL A 636 -23.72 -5.14 -25.92
N ILE A 637 -24.80 -5.10 -26.69
CA ILE A 637 -24.82 -5.24 -28.14
C ILE A 637 -25.50 -4.02 -28.74
N PHE A 638 -24.80 -3.30 -29.62
CA PHE A 638 -25.35 -2.23 -30.44
C PHE A 638 -25.57 -2.74 -31.87
N ASP A 639 -26.80 -2.64 -32.38
CA ASP A 639 -27.09 -2.91 -33.78
C ASP A 639 -26.91 -1.63 -34.61
N PRO A 640 -25.90 -1.54 -35.49
CA PRO A 640 -25.66 -0.32 -36.27
C PRO A 640 -26.76 -0.02 -37.31
N HIS A 641 -27.62 -0.99 -37.65
CA HIS A 641 -28.70 -0.81 -38.62
C HIS A 641 -29.97 -0.22 -37.98
N THR A 642 -30.40 -0.80 -36.86
CA THR A 642 -31.60 -0.34 -36.13
C THR A 642 -31.28 0.75 -35.11
N LYS A 643 -29.99 0.90 -34.75
CA LYS A 643 -29.49 1.67 -33.61
C LYS A 643 -30.09 1.23 -32.29
N GLU A 644 -30.42 -0.06 -32.15
CA GLU A 644 -30.90 -0.62 -30.90
C GLU A 644 -29.72 -1.04 -30.02
N CYS A 645 -29.79 -0.71 -28.73
CA CYS A 645 -28.83 -1.14 -27.70
C CYS A 645 -29.49 -2.22 -26.84
N SER A 646 -29.00 -3.45 -26.92
CA SER A 646 -29.45 -4.58 -26.12
C SER A 646 -28.44 -4.87 -25.01
N LEU A 647 -28.91 -4.88 -23.76
CA LEU A 647 -28.13 -5.15 -22.57
C LEU A 647 -28.67 -6.42 -21.90
N SER A 648 -27.76 -7.29 -21.42
CA SER A 648 -28.12 -8.40 -20.54
C SER A 648 -27.25 -8.40 -19.29
N SER A 649 -27.89 -8.56 -18.14
CA SER A 649 -27.27 -8.43 -16.83
C SER A 649 -27.14 -9.76 -16.08
N SER A 650 -26.07 -9.90 -15.30
CA SER A 650 -25.86 -10.98 -14.34
C SER A 650 -25.31 -10.40 -13.05
N ASN A 651 -25.97 -10.68 -11.92
CA ASN A 651 -25.60 -10.17 -10.59
C ASN A 651 -25.51 -8.64 -10.47
N VAL A 652 -26.30 -7.88 -11.24
CA VAL A 652 -26.35 -6.41 -11.19
C VAL A 652 -27.70 -5.97 -10.65
N VAL A 653 -27.70 -5.03 -9.69
CA VAL A 653 -28.93 -4.41 -9.17
C VAL A 653 -29.06 -2.94 -9.56
N ALA A 654 -27.97 -2.18 -9.65
CA ALA A 654 -28.01 -0.83 -10.22
C ALA A 654 -26.82 -0.56 -11.14
N LEU A 655 -27.06 0.25 -12.17
CA LEU A 655 -26.05 0.67 -13.14
C LEU A 655 -26.31 2.10 -13.64
N GLN A 656 -25.29 2.72 -14.21
CA GLN A 656 -25.35 4.02 -14.85
C GLN A 656 -24.96 3.91 -16.32
N LEU A 657 -25.73 4.55 -17.20
CA LEU A 657 -25.39 4.71 -18.62
C LEU A 657 -25.02 6.17 -18.91
N SER A 658 -23.94 6.42 -19.62
CA SER A 658 -23.51 7.77 -20.00
C SER A 658 -24.21 8.27 -21.27
N GLU A 659 -23.90 9.51 -21.65
CA GLU A 659 -24.37 10.14 -22.90
C GLU A 659 -23.99 9.39 -24.18
N ASN A 660 -23.03 8.45 -24.12
CA ASN A 660 -22.71 7.57 -25.24
C ASN A 660 -23.94 6.81 -25.75
N PHE A 661 -24.87 6.48 -24.86
CA PHE A 661 -26.10 5.77 -25.19
C PHE A 661 -27.16 6.66 -25.87
N ASN A 662 -26.90 7.96 -26.08
CA ASN A 662 -27.73 8.81 -26.93
C ASN A 662 -27.67 8.42 -28.42
N ASP A 663 -26.67 7.64 -28.83
CA ASP A 663 -26.61 7.05 -30.17
C ASP A 663 -27.65 5.94 -30.39
N CYS A 664 -28.24 5.41 -29.31
CA CYS A 664 -29.26 4.38 -29.34
C CYS A 664 -30.65 4.97 -29.59
N ASN A 665 -31.39 4.46 -30.58
CA ASN A 665 -32.81 4.77 -30.78
C ASN A 665 -33.71 4.10 -29.73
N ALA A 666 -33.28 2.94 -29.22
CA ALA A 666 -33.98 2.16 -28.21
C ALA A 666 -32.97 1.43 -27.33
N ILE A 667 -33.28 1.31 -26.04
CA ILE A 667 -32.49 0.54 -25.07
C ILE A 667 -33.37 -0.59 -24.54
N ARG A 668 -32.92 -1.83 -24.71
CA ARG A 668 -33.51 -3.02 -24.10
C ARG A 668 -32.54 -3.58 -23.06
N ILE A 669 -33.03 -3.87 -21.88
CA ILE A 669 -32.26 -4.49 -20.81
C ILE A 669 -32.98 -5.72 -20.29
N ASP A 670 -32.33 -6.88 -20.27
CA ASP A 670 -32.92 -8.18 -19.90
C ASP A 670 -34.25 -8.48 -20.66
N GLY A 671 -34.33 -8.06 -21.92
CA GLY A 671 -35.53 -8.19 -22.76
C GLY A 671 -36.63 -7.16 -22.50
N GLN A 672 -36.51 -6.36 -21.44
CA GLN A 672 -37.41 -5.23 -21.15
C GLN A 672 -37.00 -4.00 -21.96
N GLN A 673 -37.96 -3.39 -22.67
CA GLN A 673 -37.76 -2.10 -23.33
C GLN A 673 -37.92 -0.96 -22.31
N LEU A 674 -36.90 -0.12 -22.16
CA LEU A 674 -37.00 1.09 -21.33
C LEU A 674 -37.98 2.07 -21.99
N SER A 675 -39.03 2.46 -21.27
CA SER A 675 -40.29 2.95 -21.85
C SER A 675 -40.37 4.46 -22.15
N GLU A 676 -39.26 5.14 -22.37
CA GLU A 676 -39.23 6.61 -22.57
C GLU A 676 -38.25 7.02 -23.68
N SER A 677 -38.44 8.21 -24.26
CA SER A 677 -37.47 8.84 -25.16
C SER A 677 -36.38 9.50 -24.33
N PHE A 678 -35.14 9.01 -24.41
CA PHE A 678 -34.04 9.48 -23.57
C PHE A 678 -33.20 10.56 -24.25
N SER A 679 -32.95 11.67 -23.56
CA SER A 679 -31.73 12.45 -23.75
C SER A 679 -30.93 12.31 -22.46
N ILE A 680 -29.90 11.47 -22.52
CA ILE A 680 -29.00 11.19 -21.41
C ILE A 680 -28.07 12.38 -21.27
N SER A 681 -28.18 13.08 -20.15
CA SER A 681 -27.28 14.20 -19.81
C SER A 681 -25.87 13.71 -19.47
N THR A 682 -24.94 14.64 -19.29
CA THR A 682 -23.59 14.36 -18.77
C THR A 682 -23.57 13.69 -17.40
N LYS A 683 -24.66 13.77 -16.61
CA LYS A 683 -24.81 13.05 -15.33
C LYS A 683 -25.16 11.57 -15.49
N GLY A 684 -25.42 11.12 -16.71
CA GLY A 684 -25.85 9.76 -17.02
C GLY A 684 -27.30 9.45 -16.62
N LEU A 685 -27.76 8.27 -17.05
CA LEU A 685 -29.04 7.66 -16.76
C LEU A 685 -28.83 6.58 -15.69
N LEU A 686 -29.47 6.73 -14.54
CA LEU A 686 -29.40 5.76 -13.45
C LEU A 686 -30.53 4.74 -13.59
N LEU A 687 -30.17 3.46 -13.51
CA LEU A 687 -31.08 2.34 -13.63
C LEU A 687 -30.98 1.45 -12.38
N LEU A 688 -32.13 1.05 -11.85
CA LEU A 688 -32.27 0.17 -10.70
C LEU A 688 -33.19 -1.00 -11.05
N LYS A 689 -32.83 -2.21 -10.60
CA LYS A 689 -33.61 -3.43 -10.79
C LYS A 689 -34.37 -3.76 -9.51
N GLU A 690 -35.69 -3.64 -9.55
CA GLU A 690 -36.60 -4.00 -8.46
C GLU A 690 -37.57 -5.09 -8.95
N GLU A 691 -37.73 -6.17 -8.18
CA GLU A 691 -38.63 -7.30 -8.53
C GLU A 691 -38.43 -7.85 -9.96
N ASN A 692 -37.17 -7.87 -10.44
CA ASN A 692 -36.76 -8.23 -11.81
C ASN A 692 -37.19 -7.27 -12.93
N VAL A 693 -37.59 -6.05 -12.59
CA VAL A 693 -37.95 -4.99 -13.53
C VAL A 693 -36.96 -3.83 -13.41
N TRP A 694 -36.41 -3.38 -14.53
CA TRP A 694 -35.53 -2.22 -14.60
C TRP A 694 -36.33 -0.93 -14.65
N GLN A 695 -35.94 0.03 -13.81
CA GLN A 695 -36.58 1.34 -13.72
C GLN A 695 -35.53 2.44 -13.75
N ILE A 696 -35.93 3.59 -14.28
CA ILE A 696 -35.11 4.81 -14.24
C ILE A 696 -35.35 5.48 -12.91
N VAL A 697 -34.26 5.80 -12.23
CA VAL A 697 -34.31 6.32 -10.87
C VAL A 697 -33.48 7.57 -10.71
N HIS A 698 -33.73 8.29 -9.62
CA HIS A 698 -32.87 9.36 -9.15
C HIS A 698 -31.86 8.83 -8.12
N ASN A 699 -30.80 9.59 -7.88
CA ASN A 699 -29.73 9.21 -6.95
C ASN A 699 -30.24 8.87 -5.53
N SER A 700 -31.34 9.48 -5.09
CA SER A 700 -31.95 9.22 -3.77
C SER A 700 -32.60 7.84 -3.63
N GLN A 701 -32.80 7.12 -4.73
CA GLN A 701 -33.40 5.78 -4.75
C GLN A 701 -32.33 4.69 -4.93
N LEU A 702 -31.08 5.05 -5.19
CA LEU A 702 -29.99 4.08 -5.28
C LEU A 702 -29.70 3.43 -3.92
N PRO A 703 -29.08 2.24 -3.91
CA PRO A 703 -28.68 1.59 -2.67
C PRO A 703 -27.84 2.51 -1.77
N VAL A 704 -27.94 2.30 -0.46
CA VAL A 704 -27.33 3.17 0.56
C VAL A 704 -25.81 3.08 0.52
N ARG A 705 -25.26 1.88 0.27
CA ARG A 705 -23.82 1.65 0.17
C ARG A 705 -23.25 2.28 -1.10
N GLN A 706 -22.31 3.20 -0.92
CA GLN A 706 -21.64 3.90 -2.03
C GLN A 706 -20.41 3.14 -2.51
N ALA A 707 -19.91 3.45 -3.71
CA ALA A 707 -18.68 2.84 -4.25
C ALA A 707 -17.45 3.03 -3.35
N SER A 708 -17.36 4.16 -2.62
CA SER A 708 -16.31 4.41 -1.62
C SER A 708 -16.41 3.49 -0.39
N GLN A 709 -17.55 2.83 -0.19
CA GLN A 709 -17.83 1.92 0.92
C GLN A 709 -17.87 0.44 0.49
N GLN A 710 -17.80 0.18 -0.82
CA GLN A 710 -17.73 -1.18 -1.37
C GLN A 710 -16.30 -1.73 -1.27
N GLY A 711 -16.20 -3.05 -1.11
CA GLY A 711 -14.98 -3.77 -0.74
C GLY A 711 -15.00 -4.22 0.72
N GLY A 712 -14.04 -5.08 1.08
CA GLY A 712 -13.85 -5.58 2.44
C GLY A 712 -13.33 -4.53 3.41
N MET A 713 -12.67 -4.95 4.48
CA MET A 713 -12.03 -4.01 5.42
C MET A 713 -11.03 -3.05 4.74
N ASN A 714 -10.40 -3.46 3.64
CA ASN A 714 -9.51 -2.62 2.84
C ASN A 714 -10.21 -1.38 2.23
N ALA A 715 -11.54 -1.36 2.10
CA ALA A 715 -12.28 -0.18 1.65
C ALA A 715 -12.06 1.04 2.55
N VAL A 716 -11.66 0.84 3.82
CA VAL A 716 -11.27 1.94 4.72
C VAL A 716 -10.12 2.78 4.13
N LEU A 717 -9.25 2.19 3.29
CA LEU A 717 -8.15 2.90 2.63
C LEU A 717 -8.61 3.97 1.64
N LYS A 718 -9.89 3.98 1.21
CA LYS A 718 -10.48 5.01 0.34
C LYS A 718 -10.77 6.34 1.07
N SER A 719 -10.06 6.63 2.17
CA SER A 719 -10.25 7.83 2.98
C SER A 719 -9.89 9.11 2.20
N LYS A 720 -10.71 10.16 2.35
CA LYS A 720 -10.47 11.48 1.76
C LYS A 720 -9.97 12.48 2.83
N GLY A 721 -8.99 12.05 3.59
CA GLY A 721 -8.39 12.76 4.71
C GLY A 721 -7.56 11.82 5.60
N PRO A 722 -6.92 12.35 6.65
CA PRO A 722 -6.19 11.54 7.62
C PRO A 722 -7.13 10.56 8.30
N PHE A 723 -6.64 9.39 8.71
CA PHE A 723 -7.47 8.44 9.47
C PHE A 723 -7.71 8.97 10.88
N PHE A 724 -8.95 8.92 11.34
CA PHE A 724 -9.27 9.20 12.74
C PHE A 724 -9.31 7.88 13.49
N ILE A 725 -8.34 7.67 14.37
CA ILE A 725 -8.27 6.47 15.21
C ILE A 725 -8.83 6.82 16.59
N THR A 726 -10.03 6.35 16.88
CA THR A 726 -10.71 6.62 18.15
C THR A 726 -10.54 5.43 19.09
N TYR A 727 -9.88 5.64 20.23
CA TYR A 727 -9.81 4.65 21.28
C TYR A 727 -10.83 4.98 22.37
N LEU A 728 -11.67 4.01 22.76
CA LEU A 728 -12.79 4.28 23.66
C LEU A 728 -12.43 4.15 25.14
N SER A 729 -11.27 3.57 25.46
CA SER A 729 -10.78 3.41 26.82
C SER A 729 -9.25 3.35 26.86
N HIS A 730 -8.67 3.55 28.05
CA HIS A 730 -7.22 3.52 28.24
C HIS A 730 -6.54 2.22 27.76
N PRO A 731 -7.09 1.01 27.99
CA PRO A 731 -6.53 -0.23 27.44
C PRO A 731 -6.44 -0.25 25.90
N ALA A 732 -7.39 0.39 25.21
CA ALA A 732 -7.40 0.45 23.75
C ALA A 732 -6.36 1.43 23.16
N LYS A 733 -5.89 2.41 23.95
CA LYS A 733 -4.97 3.49 23.49
C LYS A 733 -3.69 2.94 22.88
N LYS A 734 -3.11 1.91 23.51
CA LYS A 734 -1.86 1.29 23.04
C LYS A 734 -2.04 0.65 21.67
N ILE A 735 -3.13 -0.09 21.45
CA ILE A 735 -3.44 -0.69 20.15
C ILE A 735 -3.72 0.39 19.11
N ALA A 736 -4.44 1.45 19.46
CA ALA A 736 -4.64 2.60 18.57
C ALA A 736 -3.33 3.24 18.10
N LEU A 737 -2.35 3.40 19.01
CA LEU A 737 -1.02 3.89 18.67
C LEU A 737 -0.28 2.93 17.71
N GLN A 738 -0.40 1.62 17.92
CA GLN A 738 0.19 0.64 17.01
C GLN A 738 -0.45 0.67 15.62
N ILE A 739 -1.78 0.81 15.53
CA ILE A 739 -2.47 0.96 14.24
C ILE A 739 -1.98 2.22 13.53
N SER A 740 -1.85 3.34 14.25
CA SER A 740 -1.31 4.60 13.72
C SER A 740 0.09 4.42 13.14
N ARG A 741 1.00 3.82 13.92
CA ARG A 741 2.36 3.48 13.48
C ARG A 741 2.32 2.64 12.20
N ASN A 742 1.47 1.62 12.16
CA ASN A 742 1.43 0.69 11.05
C ASN A 742 0.87 1.34 9.77
N VAL A 743 -0.20 2.13 9.82
CA VAL A 743 -0.69 2.82 8.60
C VAL A 743 0.30 3.88 8.11
N CYS A 744 1.06 4.51 9.01
CA CYS A 744 2.20 5.36 8.62
C CYS A 744 3.32 4.53 7.95
N GLN A 745 3.65 3.37 8.49
CA GLN A 745 4.67 2.46 7.95
C GLN A 745 4.33 2.00 6.52
N TYR A 746 3.12 1.47 6.29
CA TYR A 746 2.75 0.82 5.02
C TYR A 746 2.20 1.78 3.96
N PHE A 747 1.65 2.92 4.37
CA PHE A 747 0.96 3.84 3.45
C PHE A 747 1.44 5.29 3.54
N ALA A 748 2.42 5.61 4.41
CA ALA A 748 2.70 7.00 4.85
C ALA A 748 1.40 7.76 5.18
N ALA A 749 0.39 7.08 5.69
CA ALA A 749 -0.87 7.72 6.00
C ALA A 749 -0.72 8.59 7.25
N ASP A 750 -1.36 9.76 7.23
CA ASP A 750 -1.51 10.57 8.42
C ASP A 750 -2.68 10.09 9.28
N THR A 751 -2.54 10.30 10.60
CA THR A 751 -3.50 9.83 11.59
C THR A 751 -3.73 10.84 12.71
N VAL A 752 -4.99 10.98 13.12
CA VAL A 752 -5.39 11.72 14.31
C VAL A 752 -5.89 10.69 15.33
N ILE A 753 -5.22 10.59 16.48
CA ILE A 753 -5.62 9.69 17.57
C ILE A 753 -6.38 10.50 18.62
N THR A 754 -7.57 10.04 19.01
CA THR A 754 -8.43 10.73 19.97
C THR A 754 -9.26 9.75 20.81
N ASP A 755 -9.67 10.18 22.00
CA ASP A 755 -10.68 9.50 22.83
C ASP A 755 -12.08 10.10 22.66
N ASP A 756 -12.23 11.20 21.91
CA ASP A 756 -13.52 11.81 21.61
C ASP A 756 -14.10 11.29 20.29
N TYR A 757 -15.07 10.37 20.39
CA TYR A 757 -15.78 9.86 19.22
C TYR A 757 -16.53 10.95 18.44
N ASN A 758 -17.03 12.01 19.10
CA ASN A 758 -17.74 13.09 18.41
C ASN A 758 -16.78 13.93 17.56
N GLN A 759 -15.54 14.11 18.00
CA GLN A 759 -14.50 14.74 17.19
C GLN A 759 -14.29 13.98 15.88
N SER A 760 -14.19 12.65 15.94
CA SER A 760 -14.03 11.81 14.76
C SER A 760 -15.24 11.83 13.84
N LEU A 761 -16.47 11.86 14.40
CA LEU A 761 -17.68 12.05 13.60
C LEU A 761 -17.70 13.40 12.88
N GLY A 762 -17.13 14.44 13.50
CA GLY A 762 -16.98 15.78 12.94
C GLY A 762 -16.02 15.88 11.74
N ALA A 763 -15.11 14.92 11.57
CA ALA A 763 -14.15 14.86 10.46
C ALA A 763 -14.82 14.40 9.15
N ARG A 764 -15.59 15.29 8.51
CA ARG A 764 -16.58 14.96 7.45
C ARG A 764 -16.08 14.22 6.21
N THR A 765 -14.77 14.10 5.98
CA THR A 765 -14.15 13.43 4.82
C THR A 765 -13.28 12.22 5.18
N SER A 766 -12.90 12.07 6.45
CA SER A 766 -11.97 11.04 6.94
C SER A 766 -12.65 9.75 7.33
N ASN A 767 -12.11 8.61 6.91
CA ASN A 767 -12.51 7.32 7.46
C ASN A 767 -11.99 7.15 8.90
N LEU A 768 -12.73 6.36 9.68
CA LEU A 768 -12.49 6.13 11.10
C LEU A 768 -11.97 4.71 11.33
N ILE A 769 -11.19 4.55 12.39
CA ILE A 769 -10.84 3.26 12.99
C ILE A 769 -11.19 3.35 14.47
N THR A 770 -12.26 2.67 14.88
CA THR A 770 -12.69 2.62 16.28
C THR A 770 -12.06 1.43 16.98
N VAL A 771 -11.39 1.67 18.11
CA VAL A 771 -10.65 0.67 18.88
C VAL A 771 -11.26 0.58 20.28
N ALA A 772 -11.74 -0.61 20.64
CA ALA A 772 -12.61 -0.78 21.81
C ALA A 772 -12.38 -2.10 22.54
N VAL A 773 -12.60 -2.13 23.86
CA VAL A 773 -12.60 -3.38 24.65
C VAL A 773 -13.89 -3.56 25.45
N GLY A 774 -14.26 -4.81 25.73
CA GLY A 774 -15.38 -5.13 26.62
C GLY A 774 -16.67 -4.40 26.23
N SER A 775 -17.24 -3.62 27.15
CA SER A 775 -18.49 -2.88 26.93
C SER A 775 -18.33 -1.48 26.31
N ASP A 776 -17.13 -1.09 25.87
CA ASP A 776 -16.84 0.28 25.40
C ASP A 776 -17.73 0.74 24.22
N LEU A 777 -18.21 -0.20 23.40
CA LEU A 777 -19.07 0.10 22.25
C LEU A 777 -20.55 0.36 22.63
N THR A 778 -20.93 0.09 23.88
CA THR A 778 -22.30 0.31 24.38
C THR A 778 -22.66 1.80 24.25
N GLY A 779 -23.83 2.11 23.70
CA GLY A 779 -24.31 3.46 23.45
C GLY A 779 -23.78 4.10 22.15
N ILE A 780 -22.66 3.63 21.61
CA ILE A 780 -22.14 4.08 20.29
C ILE A 780 -22.78 3.29 19.15
N LEU A 781 -22.96 1.98 19.35
CA LEU A 781 -23.58 1.08 18.36
C LEU A 781 -25.06 0.83 18.62
N ASP A 782 -25.59 1.20 19.79
CA ASP A 782 -26.96 0.87 20.23
C ASP A 782 -28.08 1.56 19.40
N GLY A 783 -27.76 2.67 18.73
CA GLY A 783 -28.74 3.49 18.00
C GLY A 783 -28.86 3.20 16.50
N ALA A 784 -28.07 2.26 15.96
CA ALA A 784 -28.08 1.93 14.54
C ALA A 784 -28.72 0.56 14.31
N ASP A 785 -29.61 0.46 13.32
CA ASP A 785 -30.10 -0.82 12.76
C ASP A 785 -28.96 -1.50 11.96
N PHE A 786 -27.86 -1.81 12.61
CA PHE A 786 -26.70 -2.50 12.04
C PHE A 786 -26.71 -3.97 12.49
N PRO A 787 -26.39 -4.95 11.61
CA PRO A 787 -26.58 -6.36 11.92
C PRO A 787 -25.62 -6.92 12.97
N ILE A 788 -24.47 -6.29 13.22
CA ILE A 788 -23.53 -6.72 14.27
C ILE A 788 -23.81 -5.92 15.54
N LYS A 789 -24.11 -6.64 16.63
CA LYS A 789 -24.33 -6.07 17.96
C LYS A 789 -23.30 -6.62 18.93
N VAL A 790 -22.65 -5.72 19.66
CA VAL A 790 -21.61 -6.07 20.63
C VAL A 790 -22.13 -5.83 22.03
N PHE A 791 -22.02 -6.83 22.89
CA PHE A 791 -22.39 -6.79 24.30
C PHE A 791 -21.17 -7.09 25.18
N HIS A 792 -21.32 -6.97 26.49
CA HIS A 792 -20.20 -7.15 27.42
C HIS A 792 -19.67 -8.59 27.49
N ASP A 793 -20.50 -9.60 27.20
CA ASP A 793 -20.18 -11.03 27.33
C ASP A 793 -20.47 -11.85 26.06
N HIS A 794 -20.99 -11.23 25.00
CA HIS A 794 -21.25 -11.89 23.74
C HIS A 794 -21.34 -10.89 22.58
N LEU A 795 -21.35 -11.43 21.37
CA LEU A 795 -21.60 -10.69 20.12
C LEU A 795 -22.71 -11.40 19.36
N GLU A 796 -23.63 -10.63 18.78
CA GLU A 796 -24.68 -11.14 17.91
C GLU A 796 -24.51 -10.64 16.48
N ILE A 797 -24.73 -11.53 15.51
CA ILE A 797 -24.86 -11.20 14.09
C ILE A 797 -26.30 -11.54 13.67
N LEU A 798 -27.01 -10.54 13.16
CA LEU A 798 -28.36 -10.68 12.65
C LEU A 798 -28.34 -10.84 11.13
N ASP A 799 -28.77 -12.01 10.66
CA ASP A 799 -29.15 -12.25 9.26
C ASP A 799 -30.66 -12.57 9.18
N GLN A 800 -31.06 -13.69 8.58
CA GLN A 800 -32.42 -14.23 8.70
C GLN A 800 -32.69 -14.81 10.10
N GLU A 801 -31.62 -15.13 10.84
CA GLU A 801 -31.58 -15.67 12.19
C GLU A 801 -30.59 -14.85 13.04
N VAL A 802 -30.55 -15.13 14.35
CA VAL A 802 -29.60 -14.49 15.27
C VAL A 802 -28.49 -15.48 15.60
N HIS A 803 -27.26 -15.16 15.20
CA HIS A 803 -26.06 -15.93 15.55
C HIS A 803 -25.38 -15.30 16.76
N SER A 804 -25.26 -16.03 17.87
CA SER A 804 -24.72 -15.50 19.14
C SER A 804 -23.42 -16.20 19.53
N TYR A 805 -22.39 -15.41 19.82
CA TYR A 805 -21.03 -15.86 20.15
C TYR A 805 -20.62 -15.40 21.55
N GLY A 806 -20.46 -16.34 22.49
CA GLY A 806 -20.10 -16.03 23.87
C GLY A 806 -18.61 -15.77 24.10
N SER A 807 -18.27 -14.89 25.03
CA SER A 807 -16.91 -14.37 25.23
C SER A 807 -15.90 -15.28 25.93
N HIS A 808 -16.33 -16.46 26.37
CA HIS A 808 -15.55 -17.40 27.19
C HIS A 808 -14.17 -17.83 26.64
N ARG A 809 -13.91 -17.70 25.33
CA ARG A 809 -12.61 -18.02 24.69
C ARG A 809 -11.79 -16.80 24.26
N GLY A 810 -12.12 -15.60 24.75
CA GLY A 810 -11.47 -14.36 24.33
C GLY A 810 -11.95 -13.94 22.95
N LEU A 811 -13.18 -13.42 22.89
CA LEU A 811 -13.85 -13.04 21.65
C LEU A 811 -13.26 -11.75 21.08
N ALA A 812 -13.09 -11.72 19.77
CA ALA A 812 -12.58 -10.59 19.00
C ALA A 812 -13.40 -10.40 17.73
N ALA A 813 -13.55 -9.15 17.29
CA ALA A 813 -14.24 -8.81 16.07
C ALA A 813 -13.57 -7.65 15.35
N ALA A 814 -13.51 -7.75 14.02
CA ALA A 814 -13.16 -6.65 13.12
C ALA A 814 -14.28 -6.53 12.09
N PHE A 815 -14.82 -5.34 11.88
CA PHE A 815 -15.88 -5.12 10.87
C PHE A 815 -15.96 -3.66 10.42
N VAL A 816 -16.40 -3.45 9.18
CA VAL A 816 -16.71 -2.11 8.66
C VAL A 816 -18.19 -1.78 8.86
N ARG A 817 -18.48 -0.49 9.12
CA ARG A 817 -19.85 0.03 9.16
C ARG A 817 -19.96 1.38 8.44
N PRO A 818 -21.15 1.76 7.94
CA PRO A 818 -21.31 3.00 7.21
C PRO A 818 -21.25 4.22 8.13
N LEU A 819 -20.63 5.29 7.61
CA LEU A 819 -20.77 6.64 8.12
C LEU A 819 -21.36 7.56 7.02
N PRO A 820 -21.93 8.73 7.40
CA PRO A 820 -22.41 9.70 6.43
C PRO A 820 -21.33 10.14 5.41
N ASN A 821 -21.78 10.59 4.24
CA ASN A 821 -20.96 11.06 3.12
C ASN A 821 -20.05 10.00 2.50
N GLY A 822 -20.47 8.73 2.51
CA GLY A 822 -19.72 7.64 1.86
C GLY A 822 -18.45 7.23 2.61
N ARG A 823 -18.36 7.56 3.91
CA ARG A 823 -17.24 7.22 4.78
C ARG A 823 -17.45 5.86 5.46
N LEU A 824 -16.38 5.31 6.02
CA LEU A 824 -16.38 4.05 6.77
C LEU A 824 -15.80 4.23 8.16
N ASP A 825 -16.30 3.43 9.10
CA ASP A 825 -15.70 3.17 10.41
C ASP A 825 -15.29 1.70 10.45
N LEU A 826 -13.98 1.44 10.56
CA LEU A 826 -13.44 0.11 10.83
C LEU A 826 -13.41 -0.10 12.34
N VAL A 827 -14.31 -0.94 12.85
CA VAL A 827 -14.39 -1.26 14.27
C VAL A 827 -13.50 -2.46 14.57
N LEU A 828 -12.58 -2.29 15.51
CA LEU A 828 -11.68 -3.31 16.05
C LEU A 828 -12.00 -3.48 17.53
N TRP A 829 -12.48 -4.66 17.89
CA TRP A 829 -12.98 -4.92 19.23
C TRP A 829 -12.49 -6.26 19.77
N GLY A 830 -12.26 -6.31 21.08
CA GLY A 830 -12.06 -7.55 21.82
C GLY A 830 -12.73 -7.50 23.18
N VAL A 831 -13.09 -8.65 23.74
CA VAL A 831 -13.63 -8.70 25.11
C VAL A 831 -12.62 -8.20 26.16
N ASP A 832 -11.33 -8.36 25.88
CA ASP A 832 -10.20 -7.89 26.68
C ASP A 832 -9.05 -7.39 25.77
N GLU A 833 -7.99 -6.83 26.36
CA GLU A 833 -6.86 -6.27 25.61
C GLU A 833 -6.13 -7.31 24.75
N GLU A 834 -5.99 -8.54 25.25
CA GLU A 834 -5.37 -9.64 24.50
C GLU A 834 -6.20 -10.04 23.27
N SER A 835 -7.52 -10.06 23.41
CA SER A 835 -8.45 -10.36 22.30
C SER A 835 -8.53 -9.19 21.32
N LEU A 836 -8.40 -7.95 21.79
CA LEU A 836 -8.32 -6.78 20.91
C LEU A 836 -7.08 -6.86 19.99
N ALA A 837 -5.96 -7.37 20.48
CA ALA A 837 -4.77 -7.60 19.64
C ALA A 837 -5.04 -8.58 18.48
N ILE A 838 -5.97 -9.53 18.64
CA ILE A 838 -6.41 -10.43 17.56
C ILE A 838 -7.14 -9.64 16.47
N ALA A 839 -8.11 -8.80 16.84
CA ALA A 839 -8.83 -7.96 15.89
C ALA A 839 -7.89 -6.96 15.19
N ALA A 840 -6.95 -6.38 15.93
CA ALA A 840 -6.03 -5.36 15.41
C ALA A 840 -5.11 -5.89 14.29
N ARG A 841 -4.78 -7.19 14.30
CA ARG A 841 -4.05 -7.84 13.20
C ARG A 841 -4.83 -7.83 11.88
N LEU A 842 -6.16 -7.75 11.91
CA LEU A 842 -7.01 -7.74 10.72
C LEU A 842 -7.15 -6.34 10.10
N ALA A 843 -6.61 -5.29 10.72
CA ALA A 843 -6.50 -3.98 10.08
C ALA A 843 -5.74 -4.11 8.75
N PRO A 844 -6.20 -3.49 7.65
CA PRO A 844 -5.61 -3.69 6.32
C PRO A 844 -4.25 -2.98 6.23
N LEU A 845 -3.17 -3.75 6.46
CA LEU A 845 -1.79 -3.26 6.42
C LEU A 845 -0.98 -3.90 5.29
N MET A 846 -1.22 -5.19 5.03
CA MET A 846 -0.53 -5.96 4.00
C MET A 846 -1.49 -6.36 2.90
N THR A 847 -1.12 -6.06 1.65
CA THR A 847 -1.86 -6.50 0.47
C THR A 847 -1.93 -8.02 0.34
N GLY A 848 -2.99 -8.52 -0.28
CA GLY A 848 -3.21 -9.96 -0.46
C GLY A 848 -3.61 -10.71 0.83
N THR A 849 -4.10 -10.05 1.87
CA THR A 849 -4.48 -10.76 3.12
C THR A 849 -5.93 -11.29 3.10
N GLY A 850 -6.82 -10.65 2.33
CA GLY A 850 -8.14 -11.15 1.97
C GLY A 850 -9.23 -10.94 3.01
N GLN A 851 -9.17 -9.84 3.78
CA GLN A 851 -10.19 -9.53 4.79
C GLN A 851 -11.55 -9.20 4.14
N PRO A 852 -12.63 -9.90 4.51
CA PRO A 852 -13.99 -9.57 4.07
C PRO A 852 -14.54 -8.37 4.87
N ASP A 853 -15.84 -8.10 4.81
CA ASP A 853 -16.44 -6.93 5.49
C ASP A 853 -16.47 -7.08 7.02
N PHE A 854 -16.59 -8.31 7.52
CA PHE A 854 -16.52 -8.63 8.95
C PHE A 854 -15.84 -9.96 9.22
N VAL A 855 -15.19 -10.06 10.38
CA VAL A 855 -14.62 -11.27 10.96
C VAL A 855 -14.91 -11.27 12.46
N VAL A 856 -15.42 -12.38 12.97
CA VAL A 856 -15.54 -12.70 14.40
C VAL A 856 -14.68 -13.91 14.67
N ALA A 857 -13.83 -13.85 15.68
CA ALA A 857 -12.89 -14.89 16.04
C ALA A 857 -12.73 -14.99 17.56
N ASP A 858 -12.01 -16.02 18.00
CA ASP A 858 -11.53 -16.08 19.38
C ASP A 858 -10.02 -16.40 19.42
N ARG A 859 -9.46 -16.58 20.62
CA ARG A 859 -8.03 -16.90 20.79
C ARG A 859 -7.57 -18.14 20.03
N SER A 860 -8.46 -19.03 19.57
CA SER A 860 -8.05 -20.15 18.72
C SER A 860 -7.53 -19.74 17.35
N MET A 861 -7.87 -18.54 16.86
CA MET A 861 -7.30 -17.95 15.64
C MET A 861 -5.78 -17.83 15.70
N LEU A 862 -5.23 -17.58 16.90
CA LEU A 862 -3.79 -17.46 17.12
C LEU A 862 -3.01 -18.71 16.72
N TRP A 863 -3.59 -19.92 16.82
CA TRP A 863 -2.89 -21.14 16.39
C TRP A 863 -3.50 -21.81 15.15
N LYS A 864 -4.79 -21.57 14.88
CA LYS A 864 -5.51 -22.13 13.74
C LYS A 864 -5.49 -21.25 12.49
N GLY A 865 -5.11 -19.97 12.60
CA GLY A 865 -5.27 -19.02 11.50
C GLY A 865 -6.75 -18.81 11.16
N LEU A 866 -7.05 -18.74 9.86
CA LEU A 866 -8.39 -18.55 9.32
C LEU A 866 -9.43 -19.55 9.89
N GLU A 867 -9.03 -20.80 10.13
CA GLU A 867 -9.91 -21.82 10.70
C GLU A 867 -10.41 -21.47 12.12
N GLY A 868 -9.66 -20.67 12.88
CA GLY A 868 -10.06 -20.21 14.20
C GLY A 868 -11.09 -19.07 14.22
N THR A 869 -11.56 -18.62 13.05
CA THR A 869 -12.69 -17.69 12.95
C THR A 869 -14.01 -18.40 13.27
N LEU A 870 -14.93 -17.67 13.90
CA LEU A 870 -16.28 -18.12 14.25
C LEU A 870 -17.31 -17.67 13.21
N ALA A 871 -17.13 -16.48 12.64
CA ALA A 871 -17.92 -15.97 11.53
C ALA A 871 -17.08 -15.04 10.66
N LEU A 872 -17.34 -15.00 9.36
CA LEU A 872 -16.75 -14.04 8.43
C LEU A 872 -17.60 -13.89 7.17
N GLY A 873 -17.63 -12.69 6.59
CA GLY A 873 -18.44 -12.48 5.39
C GLY A 873 -18.63 -11.04 4.96
N PHE A 874 -19.67 -10.82 4.16
CA PHE A 874 -19.90 -9.58 3.43
C PHE A 874 -21.24 -8.94 3.84
N PHE A 875 -21.35 -7.63 3.69
CA PHE A 875 -22.63 -6.94 3.70
C PHE A 875 -23.14 -6.69 2.27
N ASP A 876 -24.45 -6.65 2.09
CA ASP A 876 -25.08 -6.19 0.85
C ASP A 876 -25.09 -4.65 0.75
N ASP A 877 -25.63 -4.13 -0.35
CA ASP A 877 -25.67 -2.67 -0.57
C ASP A 877 -26.70 -1.94 0.34
N SER A 878 -27.47 -2.69 1.14
CA SER A 878 -28.33 -2.20 2.21
C SER A 878 -27.72 -2.43 3.61
N TRP A 879 -26.46 -2.85 3.69
CA TRP A 879 -25.75 -3.17 4.93
C TRP A 879 -26.31 -4.37 5.71
N ASN A 880 -27.10 -5.24 5.08
CA ASN A 880 -27.50 -6.51 5.68
C ASN A 880 -26.42 -7.57 5.45
N VAL A 881 -26.38 -8.58 6.31
CA VAL A 881 -25.44 -9.69 6.16
C VAL A 881 -25.76 -10.51 4.91
N SER A 882 -24.77 -10.69 4.04
CA SER A 882 -24.90 -11.44 2.79
C SER A 882 -24.97 -12.93 3.05
N ARG A 883 -25.74 -13.65 2.20
CA ARG A 883 -25.83 -15.12 2.22
C ARG A 883 -24.52 -15.84 1.88
N ASN A 884 -23.54 -15.13 1.31
CA ASN A 884 -22.19 -15.67 1.07
C ASN A 884 -21.27 -15.60 2.31
N SER A 885 -21.81 -15.20 3.46
CA SER A 885 -21.09 -15.23 4.74
C SER A 885 -21.01 -16.66 5.28
N CYS A 886 -19.97 -16.93 6.06
CA CYS A 886 -19.71 -18.22 6.69
C CYS A 886 -19.81 -18.10 8.21
N PHE A 887 -20.56 -19.01 8.83
CA PHE A 887 -20.79 -19.10 10.28
C PHE A 887 -20.43 -20.51 10.75
N SER A 888 -19.73 -20.62 11.90
CA SER A 888 -19.29 -21.90 12.49
C SER A 888 -20.32 -22.54 13.40
#